data_AF-A0AAV7HTG3-F1
#
_entry.id   AF-A0AAV7HTG3-F1
#
_cell.length_a   1.000
_cell.length_b   1.000
_cell.length_c   1.000
_cell.angle_alpha   90.00
_cell.angle_beta   90.00
_cell.angle_gamma   90.00
#
_symmetry.space_group_name_H-M   'P 1'
#
loop_
_entity.id
_entity.type
_entity.pdbx_description
1 polymer ?
#
loop_
_entity_poly.entity_id
_entity_poly.type
_entity_poly.pdbx_seq_one_letter_code
_entity_poly.pdbx_strand_id
1 'polypeptide(L)'
;MPDSIEENIRRVLGGFKLDDGEEICDYPLGQQNEIIETKGIKPTSTSNYLPICQKTVTYIVAAVIINDKDQVLMIQEAKASCAGKWYLPAGRVQPNESLIAAVKREVLEETGLTMEPKSLLMVECASGSWFRFVMLGDVTGGVLKTPDQADQESLQASWVSNVDDLSLRSTDILPLIQRARDHKSGGNPPWHLPLLPVEKSSSKLFIRLIVCIKRKATNRMHVLISEKNYLHLPVCEINPSKNLHSTLHKFMVEIFGHNVAQHRPHGLLSVEYSGEQPGDGVCFTILVSFRPALEEVPIMGKYVWHEVSKNIAELIATRLPRNMAIPLNVVWLVLIVVINKVTTDDVGEILKTKDCIRPVECVRMKTPDCLTVTLPYSMSSNGIVKRYYKTEDEIQAKLHELQTSLQYIPRCWKVVQPLLCMIFRPQCLNNHVVLPSQETCRRIEEPCRLVFDELIWPKFINCSNRDLFPQLNNQPHLPVDFDSSSSCLAPLVRTNDTRVTVEGLEGCGFPCKNALFSESEHQETHQLILWSAITCSCFNLAAILTFLINWTDGSHSDRAIFYINCCFLASCIGWLLQFTGIREAIVCRPDNTPRIAEPAGDSSACIAVFILIYFSLLAAIIWFGILVLIWFMKFDETAQKKYDVKSLLFHFTAWGIPAFSTIMIVESLNIIDANSMTGICFIGYQDFHLVHHFVFIPLFMVVFAVAVYIIADSKWILKTPTEEKKSKRMPISKILYLSLPVLLTIIVAFICHIWEGINSLEYIEDFKSYIICTVLNRMSELIRSNLKMEAECKLKSSPDVVKLHLQILTHFFAGIFMSLFVCEKHSLYLWISFFRRIFRKKLNKESPDNGMEGQEMLPLRNRFNS
;
A
#
# COMPACT_ATOMS: atom_id res chain seq x y z
N MET A 1 -27.10 4.28 44.58
CA MET A 1 -26.89 4.78 43.19
C MET A 1 -25.55 4.32 42.59
N PRO A 2 -24.40 4.32 43.31
CA PRO A 2 -23.17 3.64 42.86
C PRO A 2 -23.36 2.14 42.60
N ASP A 3 -24.19 1.48 43.41
CA ASP A 3 -24.49 0.05 43.31
C ASP A 3 -25.10 -0.34 41.95
N SER A 4 -25.78 0.59 41.28
CA SER A 4 -26.40 0.35 39.98
C SER A 4 -25.39 0.18 38.86
N ILE A 5 -24.28 0.92 38.88
CA ILE A 5 -23.24 0.84 37.84
C ILE A 5 -22.42 -0.44 38.02
N GLU A 6 -22.05 -0.75 39.26
CA GLU A 6 -21.35 -1.99 39.58
C GLU A 6 -22.20 -3.21 39.22
N GLU A 7 -23.51 -3.15 39.45
CA GLU A 7 -24.44 -4.21 39.03
C GLU A 7 -24.56 -4.30 37.51
N ASN A 8 -24.61 -3.18 36.79
CA ASN A 8 -24.56 -3.17 35.33
C ASN A 8 -23.25 -3.79 34.80
N ILE A 9 -22.10 -3.46 35.40
CA ILE A 9 -20.82 -4.09 35.04
C ILE A 9 -20.86 -5.60 35.32
N ARG A 10 -21.38 -6.02 36.48
CA ARG A 10 -21.53 -7.44 36.84
C ARG A 10 -22.42 -8.17 35.82
N ARG A 11 -23.54 -7.58 35.42
CA ARG A 11 -24.45 -8.13 34.41
C ARG A 11 -23.79 -8.27 33.05
N VAL A 12 -23.09 -7.24 32.56
CA VAL A 12 -22.34 -7.32 31.29
C VAL A 12 -21.29 -8.44 31.35
N LEU A 13 -20.51 -8.51 32.44
CA LEU A 13 -19.46 -9.53 32.59
C LEU A 13 -20.00 -10.95 32.71
N GLY A 14 -21.25 -11.10 33.16
CA GLY A 14 -21.99 -12.35 33.23
C GLY A 14 -22.83 -12.69 31.99
N GLY A 15 -22.87 -11.82 30.98
CA GLY A 15 -23.69 -12.03 29.77
C GLY A 15 -25.19 -11.83 29.99
N PHE A 16 -25.57 -10.99 30.95
CA PHE A 16 -26.97 -10.68 31.25
C PHE A 16 -27.42 -9.35 30.64
N LYS A 17 -28.73 -9.21 30.45
CA LYS A 17 -29.38 -7.99 29.96
C LYS A 17 -29.28 -6.85 30.99
N LEU A 18 -29.00 -5.64 30.48
CA LEU A 18 -29.09 -4.41 31.26
C LEU A 18 -30.52 -3.87 31.26
N ASP A 19 -31.03 -3.52 32.44
CA ASP A 19 -32.39 -2.97 32.65
C ASP A 19 -32.44 -1.44 32.56
N ASP A 20 -31.53 -0.83 31.79
CA ASP A 20 -31.51 0.62 31.58
C ASP A 20 -32.69 1.00 30.65
N GLY A 21 -33.70 1.67 31.22
CA GLY A 21 -35.00 1.93 30.58
C GLY A 21 -35.00 2.94 29.42
N GLU A 22 -33.97 3.77 29.28
CA GLU A 22 -33.81 4.71 28.15
C GLU A 22 -32.50 4.44 27.41
N GLU A 23 -32.53 4.48 26.07
CA GLU A 23 -31.32 4.38 25.23
C GLU A 23 -30.48 5.66 25.37
N ILE A 24 -29.37 5.56 26.09
CA ILE A 24 -28.47 6.68 26.36
C ILE A 24 -27.38 6.76 25.29
N CYS A 25 -27.06 7.97 24.85
CA CYS A 25 -25.92 8.21 23.98
C CYS A 25 -25.18 9.51 24.37
N ASP A 26 -23.90 9.38 24.69
CA ASP A 26 -23.04 10.52 25.02
C ASP A 26 -22.61 11.28 23.79
N TYR A 27 -22.35 10.57 22.69
CA TYR A 27 -21.74 11.09 21.46
C TYR A 27 -22.53 10.65 20.21
N PRO A 28 -23.70 11.27 19.94
CA PRO A 28 -24.58 10.91 18.83
C PRO A 28 -24.04 11.38 17.47
N LEU A 29 -24.57 10.85 16.37
CA LEU A 29 -24.14 11.20 15.01
C LEU A 29 -24.31 12.68 14.67
N GLY A 30 -25.34 13.34 15.21
CA GLY A 30 -25.53 14.79 15.06
C GLY A 30 -24.31 15.58 15.54
N GLN A 31 -23.86 15.31 16.77
CA GLN A 31 -22.69 15.96 17.35
C GLN A 31 -21.40 15.61 16.58
N GLN A 32 -21.27 14.35 16.12
CA GLN A 32 -20.14 13.94 15.28
C GLN A 32 -20.08 14.71 13.96
N ASN A 33 -21.24 14.94 13.33
CA ASN A 33 -21.36 15.65 12.05
C ASN A 33 -21.05 17.14 12.21
N GLU A 34 -21.55 17.80 13.27
CA GLU A 34 -21.24 19.20 13.57
C GLU A 34 -19.72 19.44 13.68
N ILE A 35 -19.00 18.54 14.36
CA ILE A 35 -17.52 18.62 14.49
C ILE A 35 -16.82 18.44 13.12
N ILE A 36 -17.41 17.70 12.19
CA ILE A 36 -16.86 17.54 10.83
C ILE A 36 -17.16 18.79 9.99
N GLU A 37 -18.34 19.37 10.13
CA GLU A 37 -18.77 20.59 9.44
C GLU A 37 -17.93 21.81 9.87
N THR A 38 -17.60 21.94 11.16
CA THR A 38 -16.68 22.99 11.64
C THR A 38 -15.28 22.93 11.02
N LYS A 39 -14.90 21.77 10.46
CA LYS A 39 -13.63 21.59 9.71
C LYS A 39 -13.79 21.84 8.20
N GLY A 40 -14.94 22.33 7.75
CA GLY A 40 -15.26 22.59 6.34
C GLY A 40 -15.52 21.33 5.51
N ILE A 41 -15.77 20.19 6.15
CA ILE A 41 -15.99 18.90 5.47
C ILE A 41 -17.48 18.56 5.53
N LYS A 42 -18.05 18.10 4.41
CA LYS A 42 -19.44 17.66 4.37
C LYS A 42 -19.61 16.27 5.03
N PRO A 43 -20.58 16.06 5.93
CA PRO A 43 -20.83 14.76 6.54
C PRO A 43 -21.19 13.67 5.53
N THR A 44 -20.66 12.46 5.74
CA THR A 44 -20.90 11.30 4.87
C THR A 44 -22.19 10.56 5.22
N SER A 45 -22.65 10.67 6.46
CA SER A 45 -23.84 9.99 7.00
C SER A 45 -24.82 11.00 7.58
N THR A 46 -26.12 10.78 7.40
CA THR A 46 -27.15 11.64 7.99
C THR A 46 -27.24 11.45 9.50
N SER A 47 -27.53 12.51 10.24
CA SER A 47 -27.68 12.47 11.71
C SER A 47 -28.88 11.62 12.17
N ASN A 48 -29.83 11.36 11.26
CA ASN A 48 -31.03 10.55 11.51
C ASN A 48 -30.92 9.11 10.98
N TYR A 49 -29.71 8.59 10.76
CA TYR A 49 -29.51 7.23 10.29
C TYR A 49 -30.23 6.21 11.19
N LEU A 50 -31.01 5.31 10.61
CA LEU A 50 -31.72 4.26 11.33
C LEU A 50 -31.23 2.89 10.81
N PRO A 51 -30.74 2.00 11.69
CA PRO A 51 -30.44 0.63 11.31
C PRO A 51 -31.75 -0.12 11.04
N ILE A 52 -31.84 -0.69 9.85
CA ILE A 52 -32.93 -1.54 9.39
C ILE A 52 -32.26 -2.77 8.79
N CYS A 53 -32.53 -3.92 9.38
CA CYS A 53 -31.91 -5.20 9.02
C CYS A 53 -32.13 -5.46 7.52
N GLN A 54 -31.07 -5.85 6.82
CA GLN A 54 -31.02 -6.10 5.38
C GLN A 54 -31.28 -4.89 4.46
N LYS A 55 -31.60 -3.70 4.99
CA LYS A 55 -31.80 -2.47 4.19
C LYS A 55 -30.68 -1.46 4.38
N THR A 56 -30.40 -1.08 5.62
CA THR A 56 -29.38 -0.06 5.95
C THR A 56 -28.23 -0.63 6.76
N VAL A 57 -28.39 -1.80 7.37
CA VAL A 57 -27.35 -2.56 8.08
C VAL A 57 -27.43 -4.04 7.69
N THR A 58 -26.27 -4.67 7.54
CA THR A 58 -26.16 -6.10 7.21
C THR A 58 -25.59 -6.86 8.40
N TYR A 59 -26.35 -7.83 8.90
CA TYR A 59 -25.92 -8.77 9.92
C TYR A 59 -25.78 -10.17 9.32
N ILE A 60 -24.64 -10.81 9.55
CA ILE A 60 -24.33 -12.16 9.08
C ILE A 60 -24.01 -13.01 10.29
N VAL A 61 -24.51 -14.23 10.33
CA VAL A 61 -24.14 -15.26 11.30
C VAL A 61 -23.35 -16.36 10.61
N ALA A 62 -22.36 -16.91 11.30
CA ALA A 62 -21.59 -18.05 10.83
C ALA A 62 -21.37 -19.04 11.97
N ALA A 63 -21.46 -20.33 11.68
CA ALA A 63 -21.23 -21.40 12.64
C ALA A 63 -19.90 -22.09 12.37
N VAL A 64 -19.11 -22.30 13.42
CA VAL A 64 -17.94 -23.21 13.39
C VAL A 64 -18.24 -24.37 14.33
N ILE A 65 -18.45 -25.55 13.73
CA ILE A 65 -18.80 -26.77 14.46
C ILE A 65 -17.68 -27.79 14.23
N ILE A 66 -17.09 -28.27 15.31
CA ILE A 66 -15.98 -29.23 15.28
C ILE A 66 -16.39 -30.48 16.07
N ASN A 67 -16.45 -31.62 15.40
CA ASN A 67 -16.82 -32.89 16.04
C ASN A 67 -15.67 -33.47 16.89
N ASP A 68 -15.92 -34.58 17.57
CA ASP A 68 -14.92 -35.22 18.46
C ASP A 68 -13.72 -35.83 17.73
N LYS A 69 -13.79 -35.95 16.40
CA LYS A 69 -12.71 -36.40 15.53
C LYS A 69 -11.88 -35.24 14.95
N ASP A 70 -12.04 -34.03 15.48
CA ASP A 70 -11.42 -32.79 15.00
C ASP A 70 -11.73 -32.43 13.53
N GLN A 71 -12.91 -32.85 13.06
CA GLN A 71 -13.41 -32.52 11.74
C GLN A 71 -14.36 -31.33 11.82
N VAL A 72 -14.27 -30.43 10.85
CA VAL A 72 -15.08 -29.22 10.75
C VAL A 72 -16.29 -29.50 9.86
N LEU A 73 -17.47 -29.04 10.28
CA LEU A 73 -18.66 -29.07 9.43
C LEU A 73 -18.55 -27.99 8.34
N MET A 74 -18.59 -28.43 7.09
CA MET A 74 -18.47 -27.58 5.91
C MET A 74 -19.66 -27.81 4.98
N ILE A 75 -20.08 -26.77 4.27
CA ILE A 75 -21.12 -26.85 3.24
C ILE A 75 -20.53 -26.61 1.86
N GLN A 76 -21.15 -27.20 0.84
CA GLN A 76 -20.85 -26.91 -0.55
C GLN A 76 -21.97 -26.03 -1.13
N GLU A 77 -21.60 -24.82 -1.57
CA GLU A 77 -22.54 -23.78 -2.01
C GLU A 77 -23.29 -24.18 -3.28
N ALA A 78 -24.60 -23.91 -3.32
CA ALA A 78 -25.45 -24.11 -4.50
C ALA A 78 -25.64 -22.83 -5.35
N LYS A 79 -25.32 -21.67 -4.78
CA LYS A 79 -25.49 -20.36 -5.44
C LYS A 79 -24.60 -20.25 -6.67
N ALA A 80 -25.17 -19.83 -7.80
CA ALA A 80 -24.51 -19.85 -9.12
C ALA A 80 -23.13 -19.14 -9.18
N SER A 81 -22.91 -18.13 -8.35
CA SER A 81 -21.66 -17.36 -8.27
C SER A 81 -20.50 -18.09 -7.57
N CYS A 82 -20.80 -19.13 -6.77
CA CYS A 82 -19.82 -19.91 -6.01
C CYS A 82 -20.17 -21.40 -5.96
N ALA A 83 -20.99 -21.87 -6.91
CA ALA A 83 -21.49 -23.23 -6.97
C ALA A 83 -20.34 -24.25 -6.91
N GLY A 84 -20.46 -25.23 -6.02
CA GLY A 84 -19.46 -26.28 -5.85
C GLY A 84 -18.26 -25.92 -4.97
N LYS A 85 -18.14 -24.67 -4.47
CA LYS A 85 -17.09 -24.28 -3.51
C LYS A 85 -17.53 -24.56 -2.07
N TRP A 86 -16.54 -24.77 -1.20
CA TRP A 86 -16.77 -25.08 0.21
C TRP A 86 -16.68 -23.85 1.12
N TYR A 87 -17.55 -23.79 2.12
CA TYR A 87 -17.58 -22.73 3.12
C TYR A 87 -18.09 -23.21 4.48
N LEU A 88 -18.01 -22.35 5.50
CA LEU A 88 -18.68 -22.58 6.77
C LEU A 88 -20.19 -22.33 6.62
N PRO A 89 -21.06 -23.02 7.37
CA PRO A 89 -22.48 -22.69 7.41
C PRO A 89 -22.67 -21.24 7.84
N ALA A 90 -23.26 -20.40 6.99
CA ALA A 90 -23.33 -18.96 7.22
C ALA A 90 -24.38 -18.26 6.35
N GLY A 91 -25.14 -17.35 6.95
CA GLY A 91 -26.13 -16.58 6.22
C GLY A 91 -26.55 -15.28 6.90
N ARG A 92 -27.48 -14.60 6.26
CA ARG A 92 -27.95 -13.27 6.69
C ARG A 92 -29.03 -13.43 7.75
N VAL A 93 -28.97 -12.59 8.77
CA VAL A 93 -30.06 -12.49 9.77
C VAL A 93 -31.30 -11.93 9.09
N GLN A 94 -32.47 -12.53 9.32
CA GLN A 94 -33.74 -12.05 8.80
C GLN A 94 -34.34 -10.94 9.69
N PRO A 95 -35.22 -10.08 9.16
CA PRO A 95 -35.93 -9.10 9.98
C PRO A 95 -36.75 -9.77 11.10
N ASN A 96 -36.73 -9.21 12.32
CA ASN A 96 -37.38 -9.77 13.52
C ASN A 96 -36.82 -11.12 14.00
N GLU A 97 -35.57 -11.45 13.64
CA GLU A 97 -34.89 -12.67 14.07
C GLU A 97 -33.73 -12.33 15.03
N SER A 98 -33.50 -13.14 16.07
CA SER A 98 -32.31 -12.98 16.93
C SER A 98 -31.07 -13.63 16.30
N LEU A 99 -29.86 -13.23 16.71
CA LEU A 99 -28.62 -13.82 16.16
C LEU A 99 -28.54 -15.34 16.43
N ILE A 100 -29.09 -15.78 17.56
CA ILE A 100 -29.13 -17.19 17.96
C ILE A 100 -30.13 -17.97 17.10
N ALA A 101 -31.32 -17.41 16.85
CA ALA A 101 -32.29 -18.02 15.96
C ALA A 101 -31.75 -18.14 14.53
N ALA A 102 -31.12 -17.07 14.02
CA ALA A 102 -30.52 -17.04 12.70
C ALA A 102 -29.48 -18.14 12.51
N VAL A 103 -28.51 -18.28 13.42
CA VAL A 103 -27.45 -19.30 13.23
C VAL A 103 -28.01 -20.72 13.29
N LYS A 104 -29.03 -20.97 14.12
CA LYS A 104 -29.71 -22.27 14.17
C LYS A 104 -30.44 -22.59 12.87
N ARG A 105 -31.13 -21.59 12.29
CA ARG A 105 -31.84 -21.72 11.01
C ARG A 105 -30.88 -21.98 9.86
N GLU A 106 -29.85 -21.15 9.69
CA GLU A 106 -28.88 -21.27 8.60
C GLU A 106 -28.18 -22.65 8.60
N VAL A 107 -27.74 -23.13 9.78
CA VAL A 107 -27.13 -24.46 9.87
C VAL A 107 -28.11 -25.56 9.49
N LEU A 108 -29.38 -25.47 9.90
CA LEU A 108 -30.39 -26.47 9.55
C LEU A 108 -30.67 -26.51 8.05
N GLU A 109 -30.87 -25.33 7.43
CA GLU A 109 -31.16 -25.18 6.00
C GLU A 109 -29.99 -25.66 5.12
N GLU A 110 -28.76 -25.27 5.47
CA GLU A 110 -27.58 -25.57 4.66
C GLU A 110 -26.98 -26.96 4.93
N THR A 111 -27.15 -27.53 6.13
CA THR A 111 -26.48 -28.79 6.52
C THR A 111 -27.42 -29.95 6.82
N GLY A 112 -28.70 -29.69 7.05
CA GLY A 112 -29.66 -30.69 7.55
C GLY A 112 -29.48 -31.04 9.03
N LEU A 113 -28.54 -30.41 9.74
CA LEU A 113 -28.25 -30.64 11.16
C LEU A 113 -28.85 -29.57 12.05
N THR A 114 -29.31 -29.97 13.23
CA THR A 114 -29.69 -29.05 14.30
C THR A 114 -28.49 -28.79 15.20
N MET A 115 -28.27 -27.53 15.54
CA MET A 115 -27.12 -27.12 16.35
C MET A 115 -27.53 -26.30 17.58
N GLU A 116 -26.77 -26.39 18.67
CA GLU A 116 -26.92 -25.54 19.86
C GLU A 116 -25.70 -24.62 20.04
N PRO A 117 -25.87 -23.28 19.96
CA PRO A 117 -24.76 -22.34 20.12
C PRO A 117 -24.24 -22.37 21.55
N LYS A 118 -22.92 -22.38 21.68
CA LYS A 118 -22.23 -22.39 22.98
C LYS A 118 -21.60 -21.05 23.33
N SER A 119 -20.98 -20.40 22.35
CA SER A 119 -20.18 -19.21 22.61
C SER A 119 -19.98 -18.39 21.33
N LEU A 120 -19.98 -17.07 21.44
CA LEU A 120 -19.56 -16.15 20.39
C LEU A 120 -18.03 -16.15 20.32
N LEU A 121 -17.47 -16.64 19.21
CA LEU A 121 -16.03 -16.78 19.02
C LEU A 121 -15.36 -15.46 18.63
N MET A 122 -16.04 -14.69 17.78
CA MET A 122 -15.53 -13.44 17.20
C MET A 122 -16.67 -12.62 16.58
N VAL A 123 -16.48 -11.30 16.56
CA VAL A 123 -17.25 -10.39 15.72
C VAL A 123 -16.32 -9.74 14.71
N GLU A 124 -16.73 -9.73 13.44
CA GLU A 124 -16.00 -9.06 12.38
C GLU A 124 -16.80 -7.89 11.83
N CYS A 125 -16.12 -6.80 11.50
CA CYS A 125 -16.73 -5.56 11.02
C CYS A 125 -15.92 -5.04 9.83
N ALA A 126 -16.59 -4.78 8.72
CA ALA A 126 -16.00 -4.22 7.50
C ALA A 126 -16.23 -2.71 7.40
N SER A 127 -17.43 -2.29 7.80
CA SER A 127 -17.88 -0.90 7.93
C SER A 127 -18.78 -0.79 9.16
N GLY A 128 -19.14 0.41 9.57
CA GLY A 128 -20.10 0.63 10.66
C GLY A 128 -21.52 0.16 10.35
N SER A 129 -21.77 -0.49 9.21
CA SER A 129 -23.07 -1.01 8.77
C SER A 129 -23.01 -2.48 8.31
N TRP A 130 -21.89 -3.18 8.54
CA TRP A 130 -21.72 -4.60 8.21
C TRP A 130 -21.03 -5.33 9.34
N PHE A 131 -21.68 -6.39 9.85
CA PHE A 131 -21.17 -7.19 10.97
C PHE A 131 -21.38 -8.68 10.73
N ARG A 132 -20.34 -9.48 11.00
CA ARG A 132 -20.40 -10.94 11.00
C ARG A 132 -20.16 -11.49 12.40
N PHE A 133 -21.10 -12.29 12.90
CA PHE A 133 -21.07 -12.92 14.22
C PHE A 133 -20.73 -14.40 14.05
N VAL A 134 -19.55 -14.80 14.51
CA VAL A 134 -19.06 -16.17 14.38
C VAL A 134 -19.28 -16.90 15.69
N MET A 135 -20.06 -17.97 15.68
CA MET A 135 -20.43 -18.74 16.87
C MET A 135 -19.87 -20.17 16.83
N LEU A 136 -19.49 -20.66 18.01
CA LEU A 136 -19.24 -22.08 18.25
C LEU A 136 -20.54 -22.75 18.66
N GLY A 137 -20.72 -24.00 18.27
CA GLY A 137 -21.83 -24.83 18.71
C GLY A 137 -21.58 -26.31 18.52
N ASP A 138 -22.50 -27.10 19.07
CA ASP A 138 -22.51 -28.55 18.91
C ASP A 138 -23.74 -28.96 18.10
N VAL A 139 -23.63 -30.10 17.40
CA VAL A 139 -24.78 -30.74 16.76
C VAL A 139 -25.59 -31.49 17.80
N THR A 140 -26.89 -31.22 17.86
CA THR A 140 -27.84 -31.86 18.79
C THR A 140 -28.78 -32.84 18.10
N GLY A 141 -28.88 -32.80 16.77
CA GLY A 141 -29.75 -33.68 15.99
C GLY A 141 -29.69 -33.40 14.50
N GLY A 142 -30.64 -33.99 13.75
CA GLY A 142 -30.72 -33.87 12.29
C GLY A 142 -29.92 -34.93 11.54
N VAL A 143 -30.00 -34.89 10.21
CA VAL A 143 -29.31 -35.81 9.30
C VAL A 143 -28.50 -34.97 8.32
N LEU A 144 -27.22 -35.29 8.18
CA LEU A 144 -26.31 -34.56 7.33
C LEU A 144 -26.79 -34.62 5.86
N LYS A 145 -26.96 -33.44 5.27
CA LYS A 145 -27.48 -33.26 3.91
C LYS A 145 -26.54 -33.84 2.86
N THR A 146 -27.05 -34.78 2.07
CA THR A 146 -26.31 -35.45 0.98
C THR A 146 -26.57 -34.77 -0.37
N PRO A 147 -25.75 -35.01 -1.41
CA PRO A 147 -25.98 -34.48 -2.76
C PRO A 147 -27.37 -34.75 -3.35
N ASP A 148 -28.02 -35.86 -2.98
CA ASP A 148 -29.38 -36.20 -3.42
C ASP A 148 -30.47 -35.25 -2.84
N GLN A 149 -30.11 -34.46 -1.83
CA GLN A 149 -30.95 -33.47 -1.15
C GLN A 149 -30.52 -32.04 -1.49
N ALA A 150 -29.75 -31.84 -2.56
CA ALA A 150 -29.33 -30.52 -3.01
C ALA A 150 -30.54 -29.61 -3.28
N ASP A 151 -30.44 -28.36 -2.83
CA ASP A 151 -31.45 -27.33 -3.06
C ASP A 151 -30.78 -25.97 -3.33
N GLN A 152 -31.52 -24.88 -3.19
CA GLN A 152 -31.04 -23.52 -3.46
C GLN A 152 -30.04 -23.02 -2.40
N GLU A 153 -30.05 -23.60 -1.20
CA GLU A 153 -29.18 -23.17 -0.11
C GLU A 153 -27.82 -23.86 -0.19
N SER A 154 -27.81 -25.18 -0.41
CA SER A 154 -26.55 -25.94 -0.49
C SER A 154 -26.68 -27.23 -1.30
N LEU A 155 -25.57 -27.63 -1.91
CA LEU A 155 -25.47 -28.90 -2.65
C LEU A 155 -25.33 -30.10 -1.71
N GLN A 156 -24.53 -29.94 -0.65
CA GLN A 156 -24.30 -30.96 0.38
C GLN A 156 -23.59 -30.34 1.60
N ALA A 157 -23.52 -31.10 2.69
CA ALA A 157 -22.66 -30.82 3.82
C ALA A 157 -21.76 -32.01 4.15
N SER A 158 -20.56 -31.75 4.65
CA SER A 158 -19.58 -32.79 4.97
C SER A 158 -18.72 -32.45 6.19
N TRP A 159 -18.27 -33.48 6.89
CA TRP A 159 -17.27 -33.38 7.95
C TRP A 159 -15.87 -33.49 7.35
N VAL A 160 -15.07 -32.44 7.51
CA VAL A 160 -13.80 -32.29 6.82
C VAL A 160 -12.67 -32.20 7.83
N SER A 161 -11.69 -33.10 7.73
CA SER A 161 -10.51 -33.09 8.61
C SER A 161 -9.53 -31.99 8.19
N ASN A 162 -9.15 -31.98 6.90
CA ASN A 162 -8.23 -31.00 6.34
C ASN A 162 -8.97 -30.07 5.36
N VAL A 163 -9.16 -28.83 5.79
CA VAL A 163 -9.93 -27.83 5.03
C VAL A 163 -9.11 -27.25 3.88
N ASP A 164 -7.78 -27.33 3.95
CA ASP A 164 -6.86 -26.82 2.92
C ASP A 164 -6.91 -27.65 1.62
N ASP A 165 -7.40 -28.90 1.69
CA ASP A 165 -7.55 -29.78 0.52
C ASP A 165 -8.81 -29.47 -0.30
N LEU A 166 -9.67 -28.57 0.19
CA LEU A 166 -10.93 -28.20 -0.47
C LEU A 166 -10.81 -26.96 -1.34
N SER A 167 -11.61 -26.91 -2.40
CA SER A 167 -11.82 -25.68 -3.17
C SER A 167 -12.71 -24.72 -2.38
N LEU A 168 -12.09 -23.88 -1.54
CA LEU A 168 -12.81 -22.95 -0.67
C LEU A 168 -13.39 -21.77 -1.46
N ARG A 169 -14.56 -21.29 -1.03
CA ARG A 169 -15.14 -20.03 -1.52
C ARG A 169 -14.20 -18.85 -1.26
N SER A 170 -13.61 -18.83 -0.06
CA SER A 170 -12.66 -17.81 0.40
C SER A 170 -11.86 -18.38 1.57
N THR A 171 -10.62 -17.90 1.75
CA THR A 171 -9.69 -18.33 2.81
C THR A 171 -9.91 -17.60 4.14
N ASP A 172 -10.87 -16.68 4.21
CA ASP A 172 -11.21 -15.90 5.42
C ASP A 172 -11.75 -16.76 6.57
N ILE A 173 -12.18 -17.99 6.29
CA ILE A 173 -12.66 -18.96 7.30
C ILE A 173 -11.53 -19.71 8.01
N LEU A 174 -10.32 -19.76 7.42
CA LEU A 174 -9.20 -20.52 8.00
C LEU A 174 -8.80 -19.98 9.38
N PRO A 175 -8.66 -18.66 9.60
CA PRO A 175 -8.42 -18.11 10.94
C PRO A 175 -9.56 -18.40 11.93
N LEU A 176 -10.82 -18.48 11.46
CA LEU A 176 -11.98 -18.79 12.30
C LEU A 176 -11.90 -20.24 12.82
N ILE A 177 -11.60 -21.16 11.90
CA ILE A 177 -11.46 -22.59 12.19
C ILE A 177 -10.27 -22.84 13.13
N GLN A 178 -9.12 -22.23 12.86
CA GLN A 178 -7.96 -22.36 13.73
C GLN A 178 -8.27 -21.86 15.14
N ARG A 179 -8.92 -20.70 15.25
CA ARG A 179 -9.31 -20.14 16.55
C ARG A 179 -10.31 -21.03 17.28
N ALA A 180 -11.26 -21.64 16.56
CA ALA A 180 -12.21 -22.59 17.13
C ALA A 180 -11.51 -23.85 17.67
N ARG A 181 -10.51 -24.37 16.94
CA ARG A 181 -9.66 -25.47 17.40
C ARG A 181 -8.85 -25.09 18.65
N ASP A 182 -8.27 -23.90 18.68
CA ASP A 182 -7.50 -23.42 19.82
C ASP A 182 -8.41 -23.25 21.07
N HIS A 183 -9.65 -22.78 20.87
CA HIS A 183 -10.66 -22.70 21.93
C HIS A 183 -11.10 -24.09 22.42
N LYS A 184 -11.28 -25.06 21.52
CA LYS A 184 -11.70 -26.44 21.86
C LYS A 184 -10.60 -27.24 22.56
N SER A 185 -9.35 -27.08 22.14
CA SER A 185 -8.19 -27.79 22.71
C SER A 185 -7.80 -27.32 24.13
N GLY A 186 -8.46 -26.27 24.65
CA GLY A 186 -8.22 -25.77 26.01
C GLY A 186 -6.81 -25.19 26.20
N GLY A 187 -6.17 -24.77 25.11
CA GLY A 187 -4.78 -24.33 25.12
C GLY A 187 -4.53 -23.16 26.09
N ASN A 188 -3.35 -23.16 26.69
CA ASN A 188 -2.80 -22.01 27.44
C ASN A 188 -2.34 -20.97 26.40
N PRO A 189 -2.83 -19.70 26.40
CA PRO A 189 -3.51 -18.98 27.48
C PRO A 189 -5.03 -19.19 27.57
N PRO A 190 -5.64 -18.94 28.75
CA PRO A 190 -7.07 -19.11 28.99
C PRO A 190 -7.95 -18.29 28.02
N TRP A 191 -9.13 -18.83 27.75
CA TRP A 191 -10.13 -18.25 26.86
C TRP A 191 -11.25 -17.56 27.65
N HIS A 192 -11.93 -16.62 27.00
CA HIS A 192 -13.12 -16.00 27.58
C HIS A 192 -14.17 -17.06 27.92
N LEU A 193 -14.96 -16.78 28.96
CA LEU A 193 -16.10 -17.62 29.31
C LEU A 193 -17.06 -17.75 28.11
N PRO A 194 -17.74 -18.90 27.96
CA PRO A 194 -18.81 -19.06 26.97
C PRO A 194 -19.86 -17.97 27.16
N LEU A 195 -20.01 -17.12 26.14
CA LEU A 195 -20.93 -15.98 26.16
C LEU A 195 -21.66 -15.95 24.82
N LEU A 196 -22.97 -15.85 24.86
CA LEU A 196 -23.82 -15.67 23.69
C LEU A 196 -24.29 -14.22 23.60
N PRO A 197 -24.71 -13.75 22.42
CA PRO A 197 -25.38 -12.46 22.30
C PRO A 197 -26.62 -12.39 23.20
N VAL A 198 -26.85 -11.22 23.77
CA VAL A 198 -27.96 -10.95 24.69
C VAL A 198 -29.13 -10.36 23.92
N GLU A 199 -30.32 -10.91 24.12
CA GLU A 199 -31.55 -10.46 23.46
C GLU A 199 -32.06 -9.14 24.06
N LYS A 200 -31.60 -8.04 23.47
CA LYS A 200 -32.02 -6.67 23.77
C LYS A 200 -32.12 -5.86 22.49
N SER A 201 -33.29 -5.27 22.26
CA SER A 201 -33.56 -4.36 21.15
C SER A 201 -32.85 -3.02 21.36
N SER A 202 -32.36 -2.42 20.28
CA SER A 202 -31.76 -1.09 20.27
C SER A 202 -32.23 -0.33 19.04
N SER A 203 -32.56 0.96 19.15
CA SER A 203 -32.99 1.77 18.01
C SER A 203 -31.83 2.20 17.11
N LYS A 204 -30.60 2.17 17.62
CA LYS A 204 -29.37 2.60 16.92
C LYS A 204 -28.21 1.62 17.10
N LEU A 205 -27.13 1.87 16.37
CA LEU A 205 -25.86 1.16 16.45
C LEU A 205 -24.97 1.85 17.50
N PHE A 206 -24.55 1.12 18.54
CA PHE A 206 -23.84 1.70 19.68
C PHE A 206 -22.52 0.97 20.03
N ILE A 207 -21.56 1.74 20.52
CA ILE A 207 -20.42 1.25 21.30
C ILE A 207 -20.57 1.75 22.73
N ARG A 208 -20.58 0.83 23.69
CA ARG A 208 -20.48 1.10 25.13
C ARG A 208 -19.07 0.79 25.60
N LEU A 209 -18.46 1.67 26.38
CA LEU A 209 -17.09 1.47 26.88
C LEU A 209 -17.09 1.13 28.37
N ILE A 210 -16.33 0.09 28.73
CA ILE A 210 -15.85 -0.11 30.09
C ILE A 210 -14.36 0.24 30.07
N VAL A 211 -14.03 1.46 30.50
CA VAL A 211 -12.66 1.95 30.53
C VAL A 211 -12.14 1.82 31.95
N CYS A 212 -11.08 1.03 32.16
CA CYS A 212 -10.49 0.80 33.47
C CYS A 212 -9.09 1.40 33.61
N ILE A 213 -8.78 1.87 34.81
CA ILE A 213 -7.50 2.47 35.18
C ILE A 213 -7.18 2.17 36.65
N LYS A 214 -5.91 2.24 37.03
CA LYS A 214 -5.48 2.07 38.43
C LYS A 214 -4.94 3.37 39.00
N ARG A 215 -5.32 3.69 40.24
CA ARG A 215 -4.77 4.82 40.98
C ARG A 215 -3.39 4.46 41.54
N LYS A 216 -2.38 5.33 41.37
CA LYS A 216 -1.00 5.04 41.78
C LYS A 216 -0.86 4.82 43.28
N ALA A 217 -1.51 5.67 44.08
CA ALA A 217 -1.36 5.67 45.54
C ALA A 217 -1.99 4.44 46.22
N THR A 218 -3.09 3.93 45.70
CA THR A 218 -3.88 2.87 46.36
C THR A 218 -3.92 1.55 45.60
N ASN A 219 -3.45 1.53 44.35
CA ASN A 219 -3.57 0.41 43.41
C ASN A 219 -5.03 -0.06 43.18
N ARG A 220 -6.03 0.78 43.53
CA ARG A 220 -7.44 0.48 43.35
C ARG A 220 -7.88 0.78 41.91
N MET A 221 -8.72 -0.11 41.37
CA MET A 221 -9.27 0.03 40.02
C MET A 221 -10.39 1.07 40.01
N HIS A 222 -10.40 1.91 38.99
CA HIS A 222 -11.48 2.85 38.70
C HIS A 222 -12.00 2.58 37.30
N VAL A 223 -13.30 2.81 37.09
CA VAL A 223 -13.98 2.72 35.81
C VAL A 223 -14.52 4.08 35.41
N LEU A 224 -14.44 4.41 34.12
CA LEU A 224 -14.99 5.67 33.60
C LEU A 224 -16.52 5.61 33.52
N ILE A 225 -17.19 6.66 34.00
CA ILE A 225 -18.64 6.83 33.92
C ILE A 225 -18.99 8.21 33.35
N SER A 226 -20.16 8.33 32.73
CA SER A 226 -20.72 9.58 32.22
C SER A 226 -21.79 10.14 33.16
N GLU A 227 -21.81 11.46 33.33
CA GLU A 227 -22.77 12.22 34.15
C GLU A 227 -23.79 13.01 33.33
N LYS A 228 -23.86 12.82 31.99
CA LYS A 228 -24.63 13.69 31.07
C LYS A 228 -26.12 13.86 31.44
N ASN A 229 -26.76 12.85 32.02
CA ASN A 229 -28.17 12.85 32.45
C ASN A 229 -28.36 12.08 33.77
N TYR A 230 -27.81 10.87 33.82
CA TYR A 230 -27.69 10.01 35.00
C TYR A 230 -26.39 9.22 34.90
N LEU A 231 -25.96 8.59 36.00
CA LEU A 231 -24.69 7.86 36.03
C LEU A 231 -24.78 6.58 35.20
N HIS A 232 -24.03 6.51 34.10
CA HIS A 232 -24.01 5.37 33.19
C HIS A 232 -22.61 5.13 32.59
N LEU A 233 -22.43 3.98 31.95
CA LEU A 233 -21.20 3.69 31.19
C LEU A 233 -21.16 4.52 29.90
N PRO A 234 -20.01 5.03 29.45
CA PRO A 234 -19.92 5.86 28.25
C PRO A 234 -20.44 5.17 26.98
N VAL A 235 -21.35 5.82 26.24
CA VAL A 235 -21.94 5.28 25.00
C VAL A 235 -21.77 6.22 23.80
N CYS A 236 -21.38 5.68 22.66
CA CYS A 236 -21.20 6.39 21.39
C CYS A 236 -21.99 5.72 20.26
N GLU A 237 -22.59 6.53 19.39
CA GLU A 237 -23.29 6.06 18.19
C GLU A 237 -22.28 5.74 17.07
N ILE A 238 -22.46 4.58 16.43
CA ILE A 238 -21.57 4.12 15.36
C ILE A 238 -21.90 4.86 14.07
N ASN A 239 -20.85 5.38 13.42
CA ASN A 239 -20.99 5.98 12.10
C ASN A 239 -21.01 4.88 11.01
N PRO A 240 -22.11 4.73 10.25
CA PRO A 240 -22.26 3.61 9.31
C PRO A 240 -21.26 3.66 8.14
N SER A 241 -20.71 4.84 7.85
CA SER A 241 -19.74 5.08 6.77
C SER A 241 -18.27 4.98 7.22
N LYS A 242 -18.00 4.70 8.50
CA LYS A 242 -16.64 4.58 9.05
C LYS A 242 -16.46 3.21 9.70
N ASN A 243 -15.21 2.75 9.79
CA ASN A 243 -14.92 1.52 10.52
C ASN A 243 -15.00 1.74 12.04
N LEU A 244 -15.24 0.66 12.78
CA LEU A 244 -15.49 0.71 14.22
C LEU A 244 -14.29 1.21 15.03
N HIS A 245 -13.06 0.91 14.58
CA HIS A 245 -11.83 1.44 15.18
C HIS A 245 -11.74 2.97 15.09
N SER A 246 -12.17 3.56 13.97
CA SER A 246 -12.21 5.01 13.79
C SER A 246 -13.25 5.65 14.72
N THR A 247 -14.42 5.03 14.86
CA THR A 247 -15.44 5.48 15.82
C THR A 247 -14.92 5.42 17.26
N LEU A 248 -14.30 4.30 17.66
CA LEU A 248 -13.70 4.14 18.97
C LEU A 248 -12.61 5.21 19.23
N HIS A 249 -11.70 5.41 18.28
CA HIS A 249 -10.64 6.41 18.40
C HIS A 249 -11.20 7.82 18.56
N LYS A 250 -12.19 8.21 17.74
CA LYS A 250 -12.86 9.53 17.86
C LYS A 250 -13.55 9.70 19.22
N PHE A 251 -14.21 8.65 19.70
CA PHE A 251 -14.85 8.70 21.01
C PHE A 251 -13.82 8.83 22.15
N MET A 252 -12.68 8.12 22.06
CA MET A 252 -11.58 8.30 23.02
C MET A 252 -10.99 9.72 22.97
N VAL A 253 -10.86 10.32 21.78
CA VAL A 253 -10.41 11.72 21.62
C VAL A 253 -11.43 12.71 22.20
N GLU A 254 -12.73 12.45 22.06
CA GLU A 254 -13.77 13.26 22.69
C GLU A 254 -13.70 13.20 24.23
N ILE A 255 -13.43 12.03 24.79
CA ILE A 255 -13.37 11.83 26.25
C ILE A 255 -12.07 12.39 26.86
N PHE A 256 -10.91 12.17 26.22
CA PHE A 256 -9.58 12.40 26.81
C PHE A 256 -8.77 13.50 26.09
N GLY A 257 -9.28 14.08 25.00
CA GLY A 257 -8.60 15.07 24.17
C GLY A 257 -7.68 14.45 23.08
N HIS A 258 -6.99 15.31 22.32
CA HIS A 258 -6.20 14.90 21.14
C HIS A 258 -5.01 13.97 21.44
N ASN A 259 -4.45 14.05 22.64
CA ASN A 259 -3.31 13.23 23.07
C ASN A 259 -3.76 12.17 24.08
N VAL A 260 -4.62 11.25 23.63
CA VAL A 260 -5.11 10.15 24.48
C VAL A 260 -3.92 9.32 24.99
N ALA A 261 -3.84 9.15 26.30
CA ALA A 261 -2.77 8.38 26.94
C ALA A 261 -2.74 6.91 26.46
N GLN A 262 -1.61 6.22 26.69
CA GLN A 262 -1.42 4.87 26.19
C GLN A 262 -2.46 3.90 26.78
N HIS A 263 -3.30 3.33 25.92
CA HIS A 263 -4.39 2.44 26.29
C HIS A 263 -4.40 1.18 25.42
N ARG A 264 -5.18 0.19 25.84
CA ARG A 264 -5.35 -1.07 25.13
C ARG A 264 -6.83 -1.48 25.11
N PRO A 265 -7.48 -1.56 23.94
CA PRO A 265 -8.75 -2.26 23.80
C PRO A 265 -8.49 -3.78 23.85
N HIS A 266 -9.24 -4.49 24.69
CA HIS A 266 -9.06 -5.93 24.91
C HIS A 266 -10.03 -6.79 24.09
N GLY A 267 -11.17 -6.23 23.70
CA GLY A 267 -12.22 -6.91 22.94
C GLY A 267 -13.61 -6.59 23.47
N LEU A 268 -14.60 -7.34 22.99
CA LEU A 268 -15.99 -7.30 23.39
C LEU A 268 -16.24 -8.13 24.65
N LEU A 269 -17.05 -7.59 25.55
CA LEU A 269 -17.57 -8.29 26.72
C LEU A 269 -19.01 -8.77 26.51
N SER A 270 -19.79 -8.04 25.72
CA SER A 270 -21.18 -8.37 25.41
C SER A 270 -21.60 -7.77 24.07
N VAL A 271 -22.54 -8.45 23.41
CA VAL A 271 -23.22 -8.02 22.18
C VAL A 271 -24.72 -8.08 22.47
N GLU A 272 -25.41 -6.95 22.32
CA GLU A 272 -26.86 -6.84 22.55
C GLU A 272 -27.58 -6.67 21.21
N TYR A 273 -28.45 -7.64 20.86
CA TYR A 273 -29.28 -7.61 19.66
C TYR A 273 -30.49 -8.54 19.82
N SER A 274 -31.67 -8.11 19.41
CA SER A 274 -32.91 -8.93 19.47
C SER A 274 -33.63 -9.06 18.12
N GLY A 275 -33.42 -8.15 17.17
CA GLY A 275 -34.21 -8.06 15.94
C GLY A 275 -35.65 -7.56 16.13
N GLU A 276 -36.19 -7.61 17.36
CA GLU A 276 -37.53 -7.13 17.69
C GLU A 276 -37.61 -5.59 17.77
N GLN A 277 -38.83 -5.05 17.57
CA GLN A 277 -39.13 -3.62 17.72
C GLN A 277 -38.75 -3.12 19.13
N PRO A 278 -38.21 -1.89 19.28
CA PRO A 278 -38.35 -0.73 18.38
C PRO A 278 -37.22 -0.49 17.36
N GLY A 279 -36.29 -1.43 17.13
CA GLY A 279 -35.31 -1.25 16.06
C GLY A 279 -34.27 -2.36 15.89
N ASP A 280 -33.64 -2.38 14.71
CA ASP A 280 -32.62 -3.35 14.31
C ASP A 280 -31.19 -2.93 14.70
N GLY A 281 -31.04 -2.15 15.78
CA GLY A 281 -29.75 -1.71 16.28
C GLY A 281 -29.01 -2.79 17.07
N VAL A 282 -27.68 -2.64 17.16
CA VAL A 282 -26.80 -3.50 17.97
C VAL A 282 -25.96 -2.65 18.91
N CYS A 283 -25.74 -3.12 20.14
CA CYS A 283 -24.83 -2.49 21.09
C CYS A 283 -23.63 -3.39 21.40
N PHE A 284 -22.43 -2.86 21.18
CA PHE A 284 -21.16 -3.52 21.47
C PHE A 284 -20.56 -2.98 22.76
N THR A 285 -20.33 -3.82 23.77
CA THR A 285 -19.62 -3.39 24.99
C THR A 285 -18.13 -3.75 24.91
N ILE A 286 -17.24 -2.75 24.84
CA ILE A 286 -15.79 -2.91 24.67
C ILE A 286 -15.05 -2.62 25.98
N LEU A 287 -14.12 -3.52 26.35
CA LEU A 287 -13.21 -3.32 27.48
C LEU A 287 -11.94 -2.59 27.02
N VAL A 288 -11.61 -1.49 27.69
CA VAL A 288 -10.38 -0.71 27.45
C VAL A 288 -9.64 -0.53 28.78
N SER A 289 -8.31 -0.67 28.77
CA SER A 289 -7.49 -0.36 29.94
C SER A 289 -6.39 0.65 29.62
N PHE A 290 -6.16 1.61 30.51
CA PHE A 290 -4.99 2.48 30.45
C PHE A 290 -3.76 1.83 31.08
N ARG A 291 -2.57 2.12 30.51
CA ARG A 291 -1.29 1.74 31.11
C ARG A 291 -0.80 2.76 32.16
N PRO A 292 -0.90 4.09 31.91
CA PRO A 292 -0.58 5.09 32.92
C PRO A 292 -1.53 5.05 34.12
N ALA A 293 -1.08 5.62 35.24
CA ALA A 293 -1.93 5.75 36.42
C ALA A 293 -3.01 6.81 36.24
N LEU A 294 -4.08 6.73 37.04
CA LEU A 294 -5.23 7.64 37.00
C LEU A 294 -4.81 9.12 37.02
N GLU A 295 -3.80 9.47 37.80
CA GLU A 295 -3.30 10.84 37.96
C GLU A 295 -2.67 11.42 36.68
N GLU A 296 -2.29 10.57 35.73
CA GLU A 296 -1.61 10.94 34.48
C GLU A 296 -2.58 11.03 33.28
N VAL A 297 -3.85 10.68 33.47
CA VAL A 297 -4.86 10.62 32.39
C VAL A 297 -5.93 11.69 32.59
N PRO A 298 -5.84 12.84 31.88
CA PRO A 298 -6.84 13.88 31.98
C PRO A 298 -8.15 13.44 31.31
N ILE A 299 -9.29 13.79 31.91
CA ILE A 299 -10.63 13.59 31.37
C ILE A 299 -11.25 14.94 31.03
N MET A 300 -12.02 15.00 29.95
CA MET A 300 -12.69 16.21 29.47
C MET A 300 -14.19 16.17 29.75
N GLY A 301 -14.77 17.30 30.16
CA GLY A 301 -16.23 17.48 30.19
C GLY A 301 -16.94 16.63 31.24
N LYS A 302 -17.86 15.77 30.79
CA LYS A 302 -18.94 15.14 31.57
C LYS A 302 -18.61 13.73 32.12
N TYR A 303 -17.35 13.33 32.09
CA TYR A 303 -16.93 11.99 32.50
C TYR A 303 -16.16 12.03 33.82
N VAL A 304 -16.34 11.01 34.65
CA VAL A 304 -15.72 10.91 35.98
C VAL A 304 -15.16 9.50 36.20
N TRP A 305 -14.06 9.41 36.94
CA TRP A 305 -13.51 8.13 37.39
C TRP A 305 -14.24 7.64 38.66
N HIS A 306 -14.89 6.49 38.56
CA HIS A 306 -15.57 5.84 39.67
C HIS A 306 -14.72 4.69 40.24
N GLU A 307 -14.42 4.72 41.54
CA GLU A 307 -13.72 3.61 42.21
C GLU A 307 -14.68 2.41 42.34
N VAL A 308 -14.27 1.25 41.81
CA VAL A 308 -15.08 0.03 41.88
C VAL A 308 -14.71 -0.83 43.09
N SER A 309 -15.68 -1.57 43.63
CA SER A 309 -15.48 -2.55 44.69
C SER A 309 -14.46 -3.63 44.29
N LYS A 310 -13.78 -4.22 45.28
CA LYS A 310 -12.74 -5.24 45.06
C LYS A 310 -13.26 -6.43 44.23
N ASN A 311 -14.49 -6.87 44.50
CA ASN A 311 -15.10 -8.00 43.79
C ASN A 311 -15.27 -7.70 42.29
N ILE A 312 -15.75 -6.50 41.94
CA ILE A 312 -15.88 -6.08 40.54
C ILE A 312 -14.50 -5.88 39.89
N ALA A 313 -13.56 -5.28 40.61
CA ALA A 313 -12.19 -5.08 40.12
C ALA A 313 -11.51 -6.41 39.76
N GLU A 314 -11.69 -7.44 40.59
CA GLU A 314 -11.19 -8.79 40.32
C GLU A 314 -11.87 -9.40 39.08
N LEU A 315 -13.20 -9.28 38.96
CA LEU A 315 -13.94 -9.75 37.78
C LEU A 315 -13.46 -9.07 36.49
N ILE A 316 -13.29 -7.74 36.48
CA ILE A 316 -12.73 -7.02 35.33
C ILE A 316 -11.29 -7.48 35.05
N ALA A 317 -10.47 -7.65 36.10
CA ALA A 317 -9.09 -8.07 35.95
C ALA A 317 -8.95 -9.46 35.29
N THR A 318 -9.89 -10.38 35.52
CA THR A 318 -9.91 -11.68 34.81
C THR A 318 -10.11 -11.54 33.30
N ARG A 319 -10.65 -10.41 32.82
CA ARG A 319 -10.92 -10.15 31.39
C ARG A 319 -9.81 -9.39 30.66
N LEU A 320 -8.79 -8.88 31.37
CA LEU A 320 -7.66 -8.12 30.80
C LEU A 320 -6.56 -8.94 30.10
N PRO A 321 -6.30 -10.23 30.45
CA PRO A 321 -5.34 -11.04 29.72
C PRO A 321 -5.75 -11.28 28.25
N ARG A 322 -4.79 -11.71 27.42
CA ARG A 322 -5.08 -12.05 26.00
C ARG A 322 -6.13 -13.16 25.93
N ASN A 323 -7.00 -13.12 24.93
CA ASN A 323 -8.09 -14.08 24.67
C ASN A 323 -9.22 -14.15 25.71
N MET A 324 -9.19 -13.33 26.77
CA MET A 324 -10.23 -13.31 27.82
C MET A 324 -11.45 -12.41 27.50
N ALA A 325 -11.42 -11.71 26.36
CA ALA A 325 -12.53 -11.00 25.77
C ALA A 325 -12.74 -11.47 24.32
N ILE A 326 -13.95 -11.31 23.81
CA ILE A 326 -14.31 -11.73 22.45
C ILE A 326 -13.63 -10.76 21.47
N PRO A 327 -12.81 -11.24 20.52
CA PRO A 327 -12.13 -10.36 19.59
C PRO A 327 -13.12 -9.65 18.67
N LEU A 328 -12.80 -8.39 18.37
CA LEU A 328 -13.47 -7.59 17.36
C LEU A 328 -12.45 -7.34 16.25
N ASN A 329 -12.64 -7.98 15.10
CA ASN A 329 -11.73 -7.86 13.96
C ASN A 329 -12.28 -6.85 12.94
N VAL A 330 -11.46 -5.90 12.53
CA VAL A 330 -11.84 -4.95 11.46
C VAL A 330 -11.21 -5.40 10.16
N VAL A 331 -12.05 -5.83 9.21
CA VAL A 331 -11.61 -6.30 7.90
C VAL A 331 -11.22 -5.08 7.06
N TRP A 332 -9.92 -4.91 6.80
CA TRP A 332 -9.44 -3.83 5.94
C TRP A 332 -9.87 -4.05 4.49
N LEU A 333 -10.31 -2.97 3.83
CA LEU A 333 -10.95 -2.93 2.50
C LEU A 333 -10.22 -3.67 1.36
N VAL A 334 -8.94 -4.01 1.53
CA VAL A 334 -8.16 -4.79 0.55
C VAL A 334 -8.66 -6.24 0.43
N LEU A 335 -9.33 -6.79 1.45
CA LEU A 335 -9.95 -8.13 1.41
C LEU A 335 -11.42 -8.14 0.95
N ILE A 336 -12.06 -6.98 0.83
CA ILE A 336 -13.50 -6.88 0.52
C ILE A 336 -13.78 -7.09 -0.97
N VAL A 337 -12.82 -6.87 -1.87
CA VAL A 337 -13.02 -7.05 -3.32
C VAL A 337 -13.32 -8.52 -3.70
N VAL A 338 -12.93 -9.49 -2.85
CA VAL A 338 -13.20 -10.91 -3.08
C VAL A 338 -14.49 -11.40 -2.39
N ILE A 339 -14.94 -10.74 -1.33
CA ILE A 339 -16.16 -11.13 -0.59
C ILE A 339 -17.40 -10.35 -1.08
N ASN A 340 -17.26 -9.13 -1.60
CA ASN A 340 -18.38 -8.28 -2.05
C ASN A 340 -18.87 -8.55 -3.49
N LYS A 341 -18.39 -9.58 -4.20
CA LYS A 341 -18.91 -9.89 -5.54
C LYS A 341 -20.17 -10.78 -5.54
N VAL A 342 -20.76 -11.08 -4.37
CA VAL A 342 -21.90 -12.03 -4.25
C VAL A 342 -23.03 -11.59 -3.30
N THR A 343 -23.05 -10.38 -2.73
CA THR A 343 -24.08 -10.07 -1.70
C THR A 343 -24.74 -8.70 -1.84
N THR A 344 -25.16 -8.33 -3.05
CA THR A 344 -26.23 -7.34 -3.28
C THR A 344 -27.15 -7.79 -4.41
N ASP A 345 -27.77 -8.96 -4.26
CA ASP A 345 -29.02 -9.28 -4.93
C ASP A 345 -29.92 -10.00 -3.90
N ASP A 346 -31.23 -9.93 -4.14
CA ASP A 346 -32.33 -10.47 -3.34
C ASP A 346 -32.87 -9.60 -2.19
N VAL A 347 -33.39 -8.41 -2.53
CA VAL A 347 -34.74 -7.99 -2.11
C VAL A 347 -35.29 -7.05 -3.19
N GLY A 348 -35.84 -7.62 -4.27
CA GLY A 348 -36.41 -6.77 -5.33
C GLY A 348 -36.89 -7.45 -6.60
N GLU A 349 -37.31 -8.71 -6.60
CA GLU A 349 -37.70 -9.35 -7.86
C GLU A 349 -38.91 -10.29 -7.76
N ILE A 350 -40.10 -9.71 -7.57
CA ILE A 350 -41.37 -10.34 -8.04
C ILE A 350 -42.27 -9.36 -8.82
N LEU A 351 -41.93 -8.07 -9.00
CA LEU A 351 -42.88 -7.09 -9.59
C LEU A 351 -42.42 -6.24 -10.79
N LYS A 352 -41.33 -6.56 -11.51
CA LYS A 352 -40.89 -5.70 -12.65
C LYS A 352 -40.38 -6.40 -13.93
N THR A 353 -40.83 -7.61 -14.27
CA THR A 353 -40.42 -8.31 -15.52
C THR A 353 -41.33 -8.04 -16.74
N LYS A 354 -41.71 -6.78 -17.01
CA LYS A 354 -42.40 -6.41 -18.26
C LYS A 354 -41.62 -5.49 -19.20
N ASP A 355 -40.50 -4.91 -18.78
CA ASP A 355 -39.76 -3.90 -19.57
C ASP A 355 -38.48 -4.42 -20.28
N CYS A 356 -38.16 -5.71 -20.16
CA CYS A 356 -36.86 -6.27 -20.59
C CYS A 356 -36.94 -7.11 -21.88
N ILE A 357 -38.15 -7.38 -22.35
CA ILE A 357 -38.42 -8.30 -23.46
C ILE A 357 -39.01 -7.49 -24.62
N ARG A 358 -38.33 -7.51 -25.76
CA ARG A 358 -38.79 -6.81 -26.96
C ARG A 358 -39.38 -7.80 -27.96
N PRO A 359 -40.63 -7.60 -28.44
CA PRO A 359 -41.19 -8.42 -29.49
C PRO A 359 -40.48 -8.14 -30.81
N VAL A 360 -39.91 -9.17 -31.43
CA VAL A 360 -39.17 -9.10 -32.69
C VAL A 360 -39.29 -10.41 -33.47
N GLU A 361 -39.23 -10.35 -34.79
CA GLU A 361 -39.23 -11.55 -35.63
C GLU A 361 -37.91 -12.32 -35.47
N CYS A 362 -38.00 -13.61 -35.12
CA CYS A 362 -36.82 -14.49 -35.05
C CYS A 362 -36.48 -15.05 -36.43
N VAL A 363 -35.20 -14.96 -36.79
CA VAL A 363 -34.65 -15.47 -38.06
C VAL A 363 -33.52 -16.46 -37.75
N ARG A 364 -33.44 -17.55 -38.51
CA ARG A 364 -32.33 -18.51 -38.41
C ARG A 364 -31.07 -17.89 -39.04
N MET A 365 -29.96 -17.92 -38.30
CA MET A 365 -28.66 -17.42 -38.78
C MET A 365 -28.07 -18.35 -39.85
N LYS A 366 -27.35 -17.80 -40.83
CA LYS A 366 -26.60 -18.61 -41.82
C LYS A 366 -25.41 -19.31 -41.16
N THR A 367 -24.72 -18.60 -40.28
CA THR A 367 -23.64 -19.11 -39.44
C THR A 367 -23.89 -18.66 -37.99
N PRO A 368 -23.81 -19.56 -37.00
CA PRO A 368 -24.00 -19.21 -35.60
C PRO A 368 -22.78 -18.53 -34.97
N ASP A 369 -21.88 -17.96 -35.76
CA ASP A 369 -20.63 -17.37 -35.26
C ASP A 369 -20.79 -15.88 -34.94
N CYS A 370 -20.17 -15.44 -33.86
CA CYS A 370 -20.05 -14.03 -33.49
C CYS A 370 -18.61 -13.75 -33.05
N LEU A 371 -17.93 -12.84 -33.74
CA LEU A 371 -16.51 -12.54 -33.52
C LEU A 371 -15.65 -13.81 -33.65
N THR A 372 -14.99 -14.24 -32.57
CA THR A 372 -14.13 -15.44 -32.52
C THR A 372 -14.84 -16.69 -31.99
N VAL A 373 -16.12 -16.62 -31.62
CA VAL A 373 -16.85 -17.70 -30.94
C VAL A 373 -18.09 -18.17 -31.69
N THR A 374 -18.42 -19.45 -31.53
CA THR A 374 -19.69 -20.03 -32.01
C THR A 374 -20.75 -19.94 -30.91
N LEU A 375 -21.90 -19.36 -31.22
CA LEU A 375 -23.01 -19.16 -30.29
C LEU A 375 -23.79 -20.48 -30.04
N PRO A 376 -24.33 -20.69 -28.83
CA PRO A 376 -25.05 -21.92 -28.47
C PRO A 376 -26.48 -21.97 -29.03
N TYR A 377 -26.88 -20.99 -29.85
CA TYR A 377 -28.21 -20.89 -30.45
C TYR A 377 -28.10 -20.59 -31.95
N SER A 378 -29.10 -21.04 -32.71
CA SER A 378 -29.18 -20.84 -34.17
C SER A 378 -30.25 -19.81 -34.59
N MET A 379 -31.07 -19.35 -33.63
CA MET A 379 -32.15 -18.37 -33.84
C MET A 379 -31.73 -17.02 -33.26
N SER A 380 -31.75 -15.99 -34.09
CA SER A 380 -31.38 -14.61 -33.72
C SER A 380 -32.39 -13.62 -34.27
N SER A 381 -32.19 -12.32 -34.05
CA SER A 381 -33.02 -11.29 -34.68
C SER A 381 -32.19 -10.09 -35.10
N ASN A 382 -32.44 -9.61 -36.31
CA ASN A 382 -31.89 -8.34 -36.77
C ASN A 382 -32.69 -7.15 -36.21
N GLY A 383 -33.82 -7.37 -35.53
CA GLY A 383 -34.76 -6.31 -35.11
C GLY A 383 -34.15 -5.16 -34.29
N ILE A 384 -33.07 -5.42 -33.54
CA ILE A 384 -32.32 -4.40 -32.80
C ILE A 384 -31.54 -3.47 -33.74
N VAL A 385 -30.87 -4.04 -34.74
CA VAL A 385 -29.92 -3.35 -35.63
C VAL A 385 -30.47 -3.05 -37.02
N LYS A 386 -31.69 -3.52 -37.35
CA LYS A 386 -32.35 -3.43 -38.67
C LYS A 386 -32.48 -2.01 -39.21
N ARG A 387 -32.47 -1.00 -38.32
CA ARG A 387 -32.50 0.43 -38.70
C ARG A 387 -31.18 0.91 -39.30
N TYR A 388 -30.07 0.22 -39.00
CA TYR A 388 -28.71 0.60 -39.37
C TYR A 388 -28.07 -0.35 -40.38
N TYR A 389 -28.35 -1.65 -40.26
CA TYR A 389 -27.82 -2.69 -41.15
C TYR A 389 -28.98 -3.53 -41.69
N LYS A 390 -29.08 -3.63 -43.01
CA LYS A 390 -30.21 -4.28 -43.70
C LYS A 390 -29.92 -5.74 -43.99
N THR A 391 -28.66 -6.09 -44.23
CA THR A 391 -28.23 -7.45 -44.60
C THR A 391 -27.39 -8.09 -43.49
N GLU A 392 -27.38 -9.42 -43.44
CA GLU A 392 -26.56 -10.19 -42.49
C GLU A 392 -25.05 -9.99 -42.75
N ASP A 393 -24.69 -9.76 -44.01
CA ASP A 393 -23.31 -9.52 -44.47
C ASP A 393 -22.79 -8.14 -44.00
N GLU A 394 -23.64 -7.10 -44.00
CA GLU A 394 -23.29 -5.79 -43.43
C GLU A 394 -23.01 -5.87 -41.92
N ILE A 395 -23.80 -6.66 -41.18
CA ILE A 395 -23.59 -6.89 -39.75
C ILE A 395 -22.26 -7.61 -39.52
N GLN A 396 -21.97 -8.64 -40.31
CA GLN A 396 -20.73 -9.41 -40.21
C GLN A 396 -19.50 -8.54 -40.54
N ALA A 397 -19.58 -7.72 -41.58
CA ALA A 397 -18.53 -6.79 -41.96
C ALA A 397 -18.24 -5.79 -40.84
N LYS A 398 -19.27 -5.24 -40.18
CA LYS A 398 -19.07 -4.31 -39.07
C LYS A 398 -18.48 -4.99 -37.82
N LEU A 399 -18.92 -6.20 -37.49
CA LEU A 399 -18.33 -6.98 -36.40
C LEU A 399 -16.84 -7.26 -36.64
N HIS A 400 -16.46 -7.60 -37.87
CA HIS A 400 -15.06 -7.80 -38.26
C HIS A 400 -14.22 -6.50 -38.16
N GLU A 401 -14.80 -5.36 -38.55
CA GLU A 401 -14.17 -4.03 -38.41
C GLU A 401 -13.89 -3.69 -36.93
N LEU A 402 -14.86 -3.94 -36.05
CA LEU A 402 -14.71 -3.73 -34.61
C LEU A 402 -13.71 -4.70 -33.99
N GLN A 403 -13.69 -5.96 -34.42
CA GLN A 403 -12.71 -6.95 -33.97
C GLN A 403 -11.28 -6.54 -34.33
N THR A 404 -11.05 -6.16 -35.59
CA THR A 404 -9.70 -5.86 -36.12
C THR A 404 -9.07 -4.64 -35.43
N SER A 405 -9.89 -3.71 -34.95
CA SER A 405 -9.45 -2.48 -34.28
C SER A 405 -9.33 -2.64 -32.76
N LEU A 406 -10.33 -3.24 -32.11
CA LEU A 406 -10.40 -3.30 -30.65
C LEU A 406 -9.48 -4.36 -30.03
N GLN A 407 -9.08 -5.39 -30.77
CA GLN A 407 -8.12 -6.40 -30.30
C GLN A 407 -6.75 -5.83 -29.88
N TYR A 408 -6.46 -4.58 -30.27
CA TYR A 408 -5.25 -3.86 -29.88
C TYR A 408 -5.34 -3.13 -28.52
N ILE A 409 -6.51 -3.19 -27.88
CA ILE A 409 -6.79 -2.64 -26.54
C ILE A 409 -7.27 -3.80 -25.66
N PRO A 410 -6.36 -4.59 -25.05
CA PRO A 410 -6.68 -5.88 -24.44
C PRO A 410 -7.81 -5.86 -23.41
N ARG A 411 -7.84 -4.87 -22.51
CA ARG A 411 -8.88 -4.79 -21.47
C ARG A 411 -10.22 -4.38 -22.04
N CYS A 412 -10.25 -3.43 -22.98
CA CYS A 412 -11.46 -3.08 -23.72
C CYS A 412 -12.00 -4.28 -24.50
N TRP A 413 -11.14 -4.96 -25.26
CA TRP A 413 -11.50 -6.14 -26.05
C TRP A 413 -12.14 -7.24 -25.21
N LYS A 414 -11.58 -7.50 -24.02
CA LYS A 414 -12.12 -8.51 -23.11
C LYS A 414 -13.56 -8.20 -22.66
N VAL A 415 -13.91 -6.94 -22.44
CA VAL A 415 -15.24 -6.55 -21.93
C VAL A 415 -16.26 -6.26 -23.03
N VAL A 416 -15.81 -5.86 -24.24
CA VAL A 416 -16.69 -5.43 -25.33
C VAL A 416 -17.31 -6.59 -26.10
N GLN A 417 -16.61 -7.72 -26.21
CA GLN A 417 -17.04 -8.89 -27.00
C GLN A 417 -18.45 -9.39 -26.66
N PRO A 418 -18.81 -9.63 -25.38
CA PRO A 418 -20.16 -10.10 -25.04
C PRO A 418 -21.26 -9.12 -25.43
N LEU A 419 -21.03 -7.81 -25.23
CA LEU A 419 -22.01 -6.78 -25.53
C LEU A 419 -22.26 -6.69 -27.05
N LEU A 420 -21.21 -6.77 -27.86
CA LEU A 420 -21.35 -6.78 -29.32
C LEU A 420 -22.19 -7.98 -29.77
N CYS A 421 -21.96 -9.17 -29.25
CA CYS A 421 -22.77 -10.33 -29.60
C CYS A 421 -24.22 -10.23 -29.10
N MET A 422 -24.47 -9.67 -27.91
CA MET A 422 -25.82 -9.42 -27.41
C MET A 422 -26.61 -8.40 -28.24
N ILE A 423 -25.95 -7.44 -28.88
CA ILE A 423 -26.61 -6.41 -29.70
C ILE A 423 -26.76 -6.85 -31.17
N PHE A 424 -25.68 -7.35 -31.76
CA PHE A 424 -25.63 -7.69 -33.19
C PHE A 424 -26.15 -9.10 -33.51
N ARG A 425 -26.09 -10.03 -32.55
CA ARG A 425 -26.54 -11.43 -32.67
C ARG A 425 -27.28 -11.90 -31.41
N PRO A 426 -28.35 -11.21 -30.96
CA PRO A 426 -29.08 -11.59 -29.75
C PRO A 426 -29.72 -12.98 -29.88
N GLN A 427 -29.90 -13.67 -28.76
CA GLN A 427 -30.72 -14.88 -28.70
C GLN A 427 -32.19 -14.51 -28.89
N CYS A 428 -32.89 -15.18 -29.82
CA CYS A 428 -34.31 -14.97 -30.07
C CYS A 428 -35.12 -16.22 -29.71
N LEU A 429 -36.08 -16.08 -28.78
CA LEU A 429 -36.96 -17.15 -28.31
C LEU A 429 -38.41 -16.70 -28.47
N ASN A 430 -39.24 -17.50 -29.15
CA ASN A 430 -40.68 -17.25 -29.31
C ASN A 430 -41.03 -15.83 -29.84
N ASN A 431 -40.30 -15.31 -30.83
CA ASN A 431 -40.43 -13.94 -31.36
C ASN A 431 -40.20 -12.83 -30.32
N HIS A 432 -39.31 -13.10 -29.37
CA HIS A 432 -38.88 -12.14 -28.39
C HIS A 432 -37.35 -12.18 -28.25
N VAL A 433 -36.77 -11.01 -27.97
CA VAL A 433 -35.35 -10.85 -27.66
C VAL A 433 -35.19 -10.19 -26.30
N VAL A 434 -34.22 -10.68 -25.55
CA VAL A 434 -33.78 -10.10 -24.27
C VAL A 434 -32.79 -8.98 -24.56
N LEU A 435 -33.04 -7.78 -24.03
CA LEU A 435 -32.15 -6.63 -24.21
C LEU A 435 -31.00 -6.63 -23.19
N PRO A 436 -29.78 -6.19 -23.57
CA PRO A 436 -28.68 -5.97 -22.63
C PRO A 436 -29.01 -4.83 -21.64
N SER A 437 -28.50 -4.89 -20.42
CA SER A 437 -28.81 -3.92 -19.37
C SER A 437 -27.96 -2.66 -19.51
N GLN A 438 -28.42 -1.59 -18.89
CA GLN A 438 -27.64 -0.36 -18.75
C GLN A 438 -26.30 -0.60 -18.04
N GLU A 439 -26.25 -1.51 -17.06
CA GLU A 439 -25.01 -1.84 -16.35
C GLU A 439 -24.02 -2.58 -17.26
N THR A 440 -24.49 -3.57 -18.02
CA THR A 440 -23.67 -4.32 -18.99
C THR A 440 -23.05 -3.39 -20.03
N CYS A 441 -23.81 -2.38 -20.49
CA CYS A 441 -23.29 -1.35 -21.39
C CYS A 441 -22.30 -0.41 -20.66
N ARG A 442 -22.59 0.04 -19.43
CA ARG A 442 -21.68 0.95 -18.71
C ARG A 442 -20.35 0.32 -18.33
N ARG A 443 -20.28 -1.01 -18.18
CA ARG A 443 -19.02 -1.74 -17.91
C ARG A 443 -17.97 -1.57 -19.01
N ILE A 444 -18.36 -1.17 -20.23
CA ILE A 444 -17.41 -0.92 -21.32
C ILE A 444 -16.98 0.57 -21.42
N GLU A 445 -17.73 1.51 -20.83
CA GLU A 445 -17.46 2.96 -20.95
C GLU A 445 -16.08 3.35 -20.42
N GLU A 446 -15.63 2.76 -19.31
CA GLU A 446 -14.35 3.08 -18.69
C GLU A 446 -13.16 2.40 -19.40
N PRO A 447 -13.15 1.07 -19.64
CA PRO A 447 -12.05 0.42 -20.34
C PRO A 447 -11.90 0.81 -21.82
N CYS A 448 -12.99 1.24 -22.47
CA CYS A 448 -13.01 1.59 -23.90
C CYS A 448 -13.18 3.10 -24.15
N ARG A 449 -12.90 3.97 -23.16
CA ARG A 449 -13.17 5.42 -23.24
C ARG A 449 -12.68 6.08 -24.54
N LEU A 450 -11.43 5.81 -24.94
CA LEU A 450 -10.81 6.35 -26.16
C LEU A 450 -11.59 5.97 -27.44
N VAL A 451 -12.25 4.81 -27.44
CA VAL A 451 -12.98 4.28 -28.60
C VAL A 451 -14.33 4.99 -28.77
N PHE A 452 -14.98 5.41 -27.67
CA PHE A 452 -16.26 6.11 -27.71
C PHE A 452 -16.15 7.52 -28.29
N ASP A 453 -15.02 8.19 -28.06
CA ASP A 453 -14.76 9.55 -28.51
C ASP A 453 -14.32 9.63 -29.98
N GLU A 454 -13.86 8.49 -30.54
CA GLU A 454 -13.34 8.37 -31.91
C GLU A 454 -14.33 7.74 -32.90
N LEU A 455 -14.11 7.95 -34.22
CA LEU A 455 -15.06 7.61 -35.31
C LEU A 455 -15.45 6.11 -35.47
N ILE A 456 -14.91 5.21 -34.66
CA ILE A 456 -15.04 3.75 -34.83
C ILE A 456 -16.34 3.21 -34.19
N TRP A 457 -16.79 3.81 -33.07
CA TRP A 457 -17.92 3.30 -32.29
C TRP A 457 -19.29 3.61 -32.93
N PRO A 458 -20.21 2.64 -33.03
CA PRO A 458 -21.55 2.91 -33.56
C PRO A 458 -22.36 3.81 -32.61
N LYS A 459 -22.69 5.03 -33.07
CA LYS A 459 -23.40 6.06 -32.27
C LYS A 459 -24.76 5.63 -31.68
N PHE A 460 -25.38 4.59 -32.22
CA PHE A 460 -26.63 4.05 -31.69
C PHE A 460 -26.46 3.21 -30.41
N ILE A 461 -25.24 2.71 -30.17
CA ILE A 461 -24.86 2.01 -28.94
C ILE A 461 -24.48 3.08 -27.90
N ASN A 462 -25.52 3.68 -27.31
CA ASN A 462 -25.40 4.68 -26.25
C ASN A 462 -26.05 4.15 -24.97
N CYS A 463 -25.26 3.94 -23.92
CA CYS A 463 -25.73 3.36 -22.66
C CYS A 463 -26.75 4.23 -21.91
N SER A 464 -26.93 5.49 -22.31
CA SER A 464 -28.00 6.37 -21.80
C SER A 464 -29.37 6.10 -22.44
N ASN A 465 -29.41 5.36 -23.56
CA ASN A 465 -30.64 5.01 -24.26
C ASN A 465 -31.39 3.88 -23.53
N ARG A 466 -32.44 4.24 -22.80
CA ARG A 466 -33.24 3.29 -22.01
C ARG A 466 -34.08 2.32 -22.86
N ASP A 467 -34.32 2.63 -24.14
CA ASP A 467 -35.06 1.77 -25.06
C ASP A 467 -34.22 0.58 -25.54
N LEU A 468 -32.89 0.75 -25.58
CA LEU A 468 -31.93 -0.28 -25.98
C LEU A 468 -31.27 -0.94 -24.76
N PHE A 469 -31.11 -0.18 -23.66
CA PHE A 469 -30.48 -0.61 -22.42
C PHE A 469 -31.39 -0.33 -21.21
N PRO A 470 -32.35 -1.22 -20.90
CA PRO A 470 -33.18 -1.09 -19.71
C PRO A 470 -32.37 -1.20 -18.42
N GLN A 471 -32.87 -0.59 -17.34
CA GLN A 471 -32.29 -0.72 -15.99
C GLN A 471 -32.71 -2.06 -15.40
N LEU A 472 -31.86 -3.08 -15.56
CA LEU A 472 -31.97 -4.35 -14.83
C LEU A 472 -30.88 -4.42 -13.77
N ASN A 473 -31.22 -5.01 -12.63
CA ASN A 473 -30.25 -5.38 -11.59
C ASN A 473 -29.59 -6.75 -11.89
N ASN A 474 -30.22 -7.62 -12.69
CA ASN A 474 -29.69 -8.94 -13.05
C ASN A 474 -29.89 -9.26 -14.54
N GLN A 475 -28.84 -9.75 -15.21
CA GLN A 475 -28.91 -10.20 -16.61
C GLN A 475 -28.57 -11.68 -16.76
N PRO A 476 -29.19 -12.39 -17.69
CA PRO A 476 -28.69 -13.68 -18.14
C PRO A 476 -27.33 -13.49 -18.82
N HIS A 477 -26.30 -14.11 -18.26
CA HIS A 477 -24.97 -14.16 -18.86
C HIS A 477 -25.00 -14.99 -20.15
N LEU A 478 -24.33 -14.51 -21.20
CA LEU A 478 -24.08 -15.33 -22.39
C LEU A 478 -23.09 -16.44 -21.99
N PRO A 479 -23.46 -17.73 -22.02
CA PRO A 479 -22.61 -18.83 -21.53
C PRO A 479 -21.59 -19.22 -22.61
N VAL A 480 -20.74 -18.29 -23.00
CA VAL A 480 -19.72 -18.46 -24.02
C VAL A 480 -18.42 -17.82 -23.55
N ASP A 481 -17.34 -18.59 -23.59
CA ASP A 481 -16.00 -18.09 -23.30
C ASP A 481 -15.39 -17.46 -24.55
N PHE A 482 -15.20 -16.15 -24.51
CA PHE A 482 -14.57 -15.41 -25.60
C PHE A 482 -13.06 -15.58 -25.59
N ASP A 483 -12.47 -15.82 -26.77
CA ASP A 483 -11.02 -15.84 -26.93
C ASP A 483 -10.43 -14.46 -26.60
N SER A 484 -9.56 -14.42 -25.58
CA SER A 484 -8.93 -13.19 -25.08
C SER A 484 -7.65 -12.81 -25.83
N SER A 485 -7.37 -13.48 -26.94
CA SER A 485 -6.29 -13.16 -27.87
C SER A 485 -6.32 -11.69 -28.26
N SER A 486 -5.36 -10.94 -27.71
CA SER A 486 -5.22 -9.49 -27.85
C SER A 486 -3.74 -9.12 -27.77
N SER A 487 -3.36 -8.08 -28.48
CA SER A 487 -1.97 -7.62 -28.62
C SER A 487 -1.89 -6.12 -28.45
N CYS A 488 -0.72 -5.56 -28.19
CA CYS A 488 -0.53 -4.11 -28.22
C CYS A 488 0.19 -3.72 -29.52
N LEU A 489 -0.17 -2.58 -30.10
CA LEU A 489 0.58 -2.03 -31.23
C LEU A 489 1.93 -1.51 -30.74
N ALA A 490 3.01 -1.84 -31.46
CA ALA A 490 4.33 -1.30 -31.19
C ALA A 490 4.28 0.25 -31.21
N PRO A 491 4.94 0.95 -30.27
CA PRO A 491 5.97 0.45 -29.35
C PRO A 491 5.45 -0.08 -27.99
N LEU A 492 4.13 -0.16 -27.78
CA LEU A 492 3.54 -0.57 -26.51
C LEU A 492 3.67 -2.08 -26.28
N VAL A 493 3.77 -2.46 -25.00
CA VAL A 493 3.85 -3.86 -24.56
C VAL A 493 2.63 -4.21 -23.71
N ARG A 494 2.23 -5.48 -23.74
CA ARG A 494 1.10 -5.95 -22.95
C ARG A 494 1.49 -6.02 -21.47
N THR A 495 0.65 -5.47 -20.61
CA THR A 495 0.85 -5.51 -19.17
C THR A 495 -0.48 -5.67 -18.43
N ASN A 496 -0.43 -6.35 -17.30
CA ASN A 496 -1.58 -6.47 -16.40
C ASN A 496 -1.52 -5.44 -15.26
N ASP A 497 -0.40 -4.76 -15.09
CA ASP A 497 -0.20 -3.79 -14.02
C ASP A 497 -0.81 -2.43 -14.39
N THR A 498 -1.79 -1.99 -13.61
CA THR A 498 -2.47 -0.71 -13.77
C THR A 498 -1.56 0.50 -13.63
N ARG A 499 -0.45 0.38 -12.91
CA ARG A 499 0.47 1.50 -12.62
C ARG A 499 1.25 1.96 -13.85
N VAL A 500 1.57 1.04 -14.75
CA VAL A 500 2.34 1.29 -15.99
C VAL A 500 1.46 1.39 -17.24
N THR A 501 0.14 1.23 -17.06
CA THR A 501 -0.83 1.26 -18.17
C THR A 501 -1.01 2.68 -18.70
N VAL A 502 -1.09 2.82 -20.03
CA VAL A 502 -1.37 4.10 -20.66
C VAL A 502 -2.87 4.37 -20.62
N GLU A 503 -3.27 5.46 -19.97
CA GLU A 503 -4.67 5.88 -19.91
C GLU A 503 -5.29 5.95 -21.32
N GLY A 504 -6.41 5.26 -21.52
CA GLY A 504 -7.09 5.13 -22.81
C GLY A 504 -6.69 3.89 -23.63
N LEU A 505 -5.54 3.27 -23.33
CA LEU A 505 -5.08 2.01 -23.94
C LEU A 505 -4.93 0.93 -22.86
N GLU A 506 -6.05 0.63 -22.21
CA GLU A 506 -6.12 -0.27 -21.07
C GLU A 506 -5.57 -1.68 -21.38
N GLY A 507 -4.55 -2.11 -20.61
CA GLY A 507 -3.82 -3.37 -20.81
C GLY A 507 -2.54 -3.25 -21.64
N CYS A 508 -2.19 -2.05 -22.09
CA CYS A 508 -0.94 -1.75 -22.76
C CYS A 508 -0.14 -0.72 -21.95
N GLY A 509 1.17 -0.94 -21.82
CA GLY A 509 2.11 -0.07 -21.13
C GLY A 509 3.30 0.31 -22.00
N PHE A 510 4.07 1.29 -21.53
CA PHE A 510 5.33 1.64 -22.18
C PHE A 510 6.39 0.54 -21.99
N PRO A 511 7.24 0.30 -22.99
CA PRO A 511 8.34 -0.64 -22.86
C PRO A 511 9.33 -0.15 -21.79
N CYS A 512 10.04 -1.08 -21.16
CA CYS A 512 11.03 -0.79 -20.12
C CYS A 512 12.11 0.18 -20.62
N LYS A 513 12.57 -0.02 -21.85
CA LYS A 513 13.48 0.90 -22.50
C LYS A 513 12.72 2.18 -22.87
N ASN A 514 13.17 3.30 -22.31
CA ASN A 514 12.54 4.59 -22.53
C ASN A 514 12.56 4.98 -24.03
N ALA A 515 11.39 4.95 -24.67
CA ALA A 515 11.24 5.20 -26.09
C ALA A 515 11.40 6.68 -26.50
N LEU A 516 11.55 7.61 -25.54
CA LEU A 516 11.90 9.01 -25.80
C LEU A 516 13.32 9.19 -26.33
N PHE A 517 14.21 8.23 -26.05
CA PHE A 517 15.61 8.30 -26.45
C PHE A 517 15.94 7.22 -27.46
N SER A 518 16.81 7.56 -28.41
CA SER A 518 17.35 6.64 -29.40
C SER A 518 18.24 5.57 -28.77
N GLU A 519 18.46 4.50 -29.52
CA GLU A 519 19.41 3.43 -29.13
C GLU A 519 20.83 3.96 -28.94
N SER A 520 21.26 4.89 -29.79
CA SER A 520 22.57 5.54 -29.70
C SER A 520 22.72 6.36 -28.41
N GLU A 521 21.70 7.15 -28.04
CA GLU A 521 21.74 7.96 -26.81
C GLU A 521 21.79 7.09 -25.55
N HIS A 522 21.12 5.93 -25.56
CA HIS A 522 21.27 4.95 -24.50
C HIS A 522 22.71 4.47 -24.40
N GLN A 523 23.30 4.02 -25.50
CA GLN A 523 24.68 3.49 -25.52
C GLN A 523 25.70 4.53 -25.07
N GLU A 524 25.58 5.78 -25.54
CA GLU A 524 26.43 6.90 -25.12
C GLU A 524 26.32 7.15 -23.61
N THR A 525 25.10 7.15 -23.07
CA THR A 525 24.86 7.34 -21.64
C THR A 525 25.48 6.21 -20.81
N HIS A 526 25.35 4.95 -21.25
CA HIS A 526 25.96 3.81 -20.54
C HIS A 526 27.49 3.86 -20.58
N GLN A 527 28.09 4.23 -21.72
CA GLN A 527 29.54 4.40 -21.81
C GLN A 527 30.03 5.53 -20.91
N LEU A 528 29.32 6.65 -20.87
CA LEU A 528 29.62 7.77 -19.98
C LEU A 528 29.61 7.34 -18.50
N ILE A 529 28.56 6.62 -18.08
CA ILE A 529 28.42 6.11 -16.71
C ILE A 529 29.56 5.15 -16.38
N LEU A 530 29.86 4.19 -17.28
CA LEU A 530 30.91 3.19 -17.07
C LEU A 530 32.27 3.85 -16.83
N TRP A 531 32.71 4.72 -17.74
CA TRP A 531 34.03 5.36 -17.65
C TRP A 531 34.11 6.35 -16.48
N SER A 532 33.04 7.09 -16.20
CA SER A 532 32.99 8.04 -15.09
C SER A 532 33.01 7.32 -13.74
N ALA A 533 32.25 6.23 -13.59
CA ALA A 533 32.21 5.43 -12.37
C ALA A 533 33.53 4.69 -12.11
N ILE A 534 34.17 4.13 -13.14
CA ILE A 534 35.51 3.50 -13.01
C ILE A 534 36.52 4.55 -12.57
N THR A 535 36.55 5.71 -13.23
CA THR A 535 37.49 6.79 -12.89
C THR A 535 37.29 7.25 -11.46
N CYS A 536 36.04 7.54 -11.06
CA CYS A 536 35.71 7.93 -9.69
C CYS A 536 36.11 6.84 -8.68
N SER A 537 35.85 5.57 -8.98
CA SER A 537 36.24 4.43 -8.13
C SER A 537 37.74 4.35 -7.93
N CYS A 538 38.54 4.50 -8.99
CA CYS A 538 40.00 4.46 -8.93
C CYS A 538 40.56 5.57 -8.03
N PHE A 539 40.04 6.79 -8.17
CA PHE A 539 40.44 7.94 -7.36
C PHE A 539 40.10 7.75 -5.87
N ASN A 540 38.86 7.34 -5.56
CA ASN A 540 38.43 7.07 -4.19
C ASN A 540 39.18 5.89 -3.56
N LEU A 541 39.42 4.82 -4.32
CA LEU A 541 40.19 3.66 -3.86
C LEU A 541 41.64 4.05 -3.56
N ALA A 542 42.28 4.86 -4.41
CA ALA A 542 43.62 5.36 -4.16
C ALA A 542 43.69 6.22 -2.89
N ALA A 543 42.67 7.06 -2.64
CA ALA A 543 42.56 7.84 -1.41
C ALA A 543 42.42 6.95 -0.16
N ILE A 544 41.54 5.94 -0.20
CA ILE A 544 41.34 4.96 0.89
C ILE A 544 42.65 4.21 1.17
N LEU A 545 43.32 3.68 0.14
CA LEU A 545 44.59 2.96 0.29
C LEU A 545 45.68 3.87 0.88
N THR A 546 45.71 5.15 0.49
CA THR A 546 46.67 6.12 1.04
C THR A 546 46.48 6.30 2.55
N PHE A 547 45.23 6.38 3.03
CA PHE A 547 44.94 6.42 4.47
C PHE A 547 45.33 5.14 5.19
N LEU A 548 45.09 3.97 4.58
CA LEU A 548 45.43 2.67 5.18
C LEU A 548 46.95 2.45 5.30
N ILE A 549 47.75 2.99 4.39
CA ILE A 549 49.22 2.85 4.42
C ILE A 549 49.85 3.60 5.61
N ASN A 550 49.27 4.71 6.04
CA ASN A 550 49.83 5.58 7.08
C ASN A 550 48.84 5.89 8.21
N TRP A 551 48.06 4.89 8.62
CA TRP A 551 47.06 5.08 9.67
C TRP A 551 47.71 5.17 11.05
N THR A 552 48.14 6.36 11.44
CA THR A 552 48.63 6.68 12.79
C THR A 552 47.72 7.73 13.42
N ASP A 553 46.84 7.32 14.34
CA ASP A 553 45.86 8.16 15.06
C ASP A 553 45.44 9.42 14.28
N GLY A 554 44.88 9.20 13.08
CA GLY A 554 44.54 10.28 12.15
C GLY A 554 43.61 11.30 12.79
N SER A 555 43.81 12.57 12.44
CA SER A 555 42.99 13.65 12.98
C SER A 555 41.51 13.40 12.64
N HIS A 556 40.60 13.96 13.43
CA HIS A 556 39.18 13.71 13.20
C HIS A 556 38.68 14.16 11.82
N SER A 557 39.33 15.17 11.22
CA SER A 557 39.09 15.59 9.83
C SER A 557 39.47 14.48 8.83
N ASP A 558 40.59 13.79 9.07
CA ASP A 558 41.07 12.71 8.20
C ASP A 558 40.12 11.50 8.23
N ARG A 559 39.56 11.20 9.40
CA ARG A 559 38.53 10.14 9.56
C ARG A 559 37.26 10.46 8.75
N ALA A 560 36.79 11.71 8.81
CA ALA A 560 35.62 12.12 8.02
C ALA A 560 35.89 12.02 6.51
N ILE A 561 37.05 12.48 6.03
CA ILE A 561 37.43 12.36 4.62
C ILE A 561 37.52 10.89 4.19
N PHE A 562 38.09 10.02 5.03
CA PHE A 562 38.12 8.58 4.78
C PHE A 562 36.71 8.00 4.59
N TYR A 563 35.76 8.28 5.50
CA TYR A 563 34.39 7.78 5.37
C TYR A 563 33.67 8.31 4.12
N ILE A 564 33.90 9.57 3.75
CA ILE A 564 33.32 10.13 2.51
C ILE A 564 33.81 9.36 1.28
N ASN A 565 35.11 9.08 1.19
CA ASN A 565 35.67 8.31 0.08
C ASN A 565 35.11 6.86 0.06
N CYS A 566 34.92 6.23 1.22
CA CYS A 566 34.24 4.93 1.31
C CYS A 566 32.80 4.98 0.80
N CYS A 567 32.05 6.03 1.13
CA CYS A 567 30.68 6.23 0.65
C CYS A 567 30.63 6.40 -0.88
N PHE A 568 31.52 7.21 -1.45
CA PHE A 568 31.60 7.37 -2.91
C PHE A 568 32.00 6.08 -3.62
N LEU A 569 32.92 5.29 -3.04
CA LEU A 569 33.27 3.98 -3.59
C LEU A 569 32.06 3.02 -3.59
N ALA A 570 31.30 2.96 -2.49
CA ALA A 570 30.08 2.16 -2.40
C ALA A 570 29.00 2.60 -3.41
N SER A 571 28.83 3.92 -3.59
CA SER A 571 27.94 4.46 -4.62
C SER A 571 28.38 4.05 -6.03
N CYS A 572 29.68 4.13 -6.34
CA CYS A 572 30.19 3.71 -7.65
C CYS A 572 29.98 2.21 -7.91
N ILE A 573 30.09 1.36 -6.90
CA ILE A 573 29.73 -0.06 -7.02
C ILE A 573 28.26 -0.20 -7.45
N GLY A 574 27.35 0.55 -6.81
CA GLY A 574 25.93 0.58 -7.19
C GLY A 574 25.71 0.96 -8.65
N TRP A 575 26.40 2.00 -9.13
CA TRP A 575 26.35 2.42 -10.55
C TRP A 575 26.91 1.39 -11.52
N LEU A 576 27.93 0.62 -11.11
CA LEU A 576 28.61 -0.37 -11.94
C LEU A 576 27.88 -1.72 -12.02
N LEU A 577 26.98 -2.03 -11.06
CA LEU A 577 26.27 -3.31 -11.01
C LEU A 577 25.49 -3.63 -12.30
N GLN A 578 24.97 -2.62 -12.98
CA GLN A 578 24.26 -2.80 -14.25
C GLN A 578 25.12 -3.47 -15.35
N PHE A 579 26.45 -3.35 -15.30
CA PHE A 579 27.36 -3.94 -16.30
C PHE A 579 27.74 -5.40 -16.02
N THR A 580 27.21 -6.00 -14.95
CA THR A 580 27.51 -7.40 -14.56
C THR A 580 26.54 -8.42 -15.19
N GLY A 581 25.64 -7.98 -16.06
CA GLY A 581 24.62 -8.83 -16.71
C GLY A 581 23.25 -8.82 -16.03
N ILE A 582 23.10 -8.13 -14.89
CA ILE A 582 21.83 -8.05 -14.14
C ILE A 582 21.00 -6.79 -14.44
N ARG A 583 21.35 -6.00 -15.46
CA ARG A 583 20.67 -4.73 -15.80
C ARG A 583 19.16 -4.89 -15.98
N GLU A 584 18.74 -5.88 -16.75
CA GLU A 584 17.31 -6.14 -16.98
C GLU A 584 16.59 -6.48 -15.67
N ALA A 585 17.24 -7.17 -14.74
CA ALA A 585 16.67 -7.46 -13.42
C ALA A 585 16.60 -6.22 -12.50
N ILE A 586 17.45 -5.22 -12.74
CA ILE A 586 17.44 -3.93 -12.02
C ILE A 586 16.33 -3.04 -12.57
N VAL A 587 16.22 -2.89 -13.90
CA VAL A 587 15.36 -1.86 -14.52
C VAL A 587 14.01 -2.38 -14.96
N CYS A 588 13.97 -3.61 -15.48
CA CYS A 588 12.81 -4.14 -16.17
C CYS A 588 12.07 -5.19 -15.35
N ARG A 589 10.77 -5.27 -15.62
CA ARG A 589 9.90 -6.35 -15.14
C ARG A 589 9.86 -7.51 -16.13
N PRO A 590 9.37 -8.69 -15.69
CA PRO A 590 9.23 -9.84 -16.59
C PRO A 590 8.34 -9.59 -17.81
N ASP A 591 7.39 -8.66 -17.72
CA ASP A 591 6.51 -8.23 -18.83
C ASP A 591 7.13 -7.15 -19.72
N ASN A 592 8.43 -6.86 -19.57
CA ASN A 592 9.17 -5.85 -20.31
C ASN A 592 8.65 -4.41 -20.10
N THR A 593 7.98 -4.12 -18.98
CA THR A 593 7.64 -2.77 -18.54
C THR A 593 8.70 -2.21 -17.55
N PRO A 594 8.79 -0.88 -17.37
CA PRO A 594 9.72 -0.31 -16.39
C PRO A 594 9.26 -0.63 -14.97
N ARG A 595 10.21 -0.79 -14.05
CA ARG A 595 9.92 -0.89 -12.61
C ARG A 595 9.54 0.48 -12.06
N ILE A 596 8.33 0.59 -11.54
CA ILE A 596 7.85 1.76 -10.81
C ILE A 596 7.25 1.33 -9.46
N ALA A 597 7.31 2.22 -8.48
CA ALA A 597 6.74 2.04 -7.15
C ALA A 597 7.16 0.71 -6.46
N GLU A 598 8.47 0.44 -6.41
CA GLU A 598 9.05 -0.70 -5.68
C GLU A 598 9.16 -0.38 -4.17
N PRO A 599 9.01 -1.37 -3.26
CA PRO A 599 8.90 -2.82 -3.50
C PRO A 599 7.49 -3.31 -3.87
N ALA A 600 7.37 -4.03 -5.00
CA ALA A 600 6.12 -4.67 -5.44
C ALA A 600 6.13 -6.21 -5.37
N GLY A 601 7.24 -6.83 -4.91
CA GLY A 601 7.36 -8.27 -4.66
C GLY A 601 8.31 -9.06 -5.58
N ASP A 602 8.81 -8.45 -6.67
CA ASP A 602 9.41 -9.22 -7.78
C ASP A 602 10.94 -9.10 -7.97
N SER A 603 11.67 -8.22 -7.26
CA SER A 603 13.15 -8.16 -7.41
C SER A 603 13.87 -7.48 -6.25
N SER A 604 14.85 -8.20 -5.68
CA SER A 604 15.80 -7.66 -4.71
C SER A 604 16.91 -6.82 -5.35
N ALA A 605 17.14 -6.95 -6.67
CA ALA A 605 18.26 -6.30 -7.37
C ALA A 605 18.06 -4.77 -7.46
N CYS A 606 16.86 -4.31 -7.81
CA CYS A 606 16.52 -2.89 -7.89
C CYS A 606 16.71 -2.20 -6.52
N ILE A 607 16.20 -2.81 -5.46
CA ILE A 607 16.30 -2.30 -4.08
C ILE A 607 17.76 -2.30 -3.61
N ALA A 608 18.54 -3.34 -3.93
CA ALA A 608 19.96 -3.40 -3.57
C ALA A 608 20.76 -2.25 -4.22
N VAL A 609 20.53 -1.97 -5.50
CA VAL A 609 21.16 -0.83 -6.21
C VAL A 609 20.73 0.49 -5.57
N PHE A 610 19.43 0.65 -5.28
CA PHE A 610 18.91 1.84 -4.61
C PHE A 610 19.61 2.08 -3.25
N ILE A 611 19.71 1.05 -2.40
CA ILE A 611 20.37 1.15 -1.10
C ILE A 611 21.84 1.54 -1.28
N LEU A 612 22.59 0.86 -2.16
CA LEU A 612 24.00 1.15 -2.39
C LEU A 612 24.25 2.60 -2.82
N ILE A 613 23.37 3.17 -3.64
CA ILE A 613 23.52 4.53 -4.15
C ILE A 613 22.98 5.56 -3.15
N TYR A 614 21.71 5.46 -2.76
CA TYR A 614 21.03 6.49 -1.95
C TYR A 614 21.59 6.60 -0.53
N PHE A 615 21.76 5.47 0.17
CA PHE A 615 22.31 5.48 1.54
C PHE A 615 23.72 6.07 1.55
N SER A 616 24.57 5.60 0.64
CA SER A 616 25.96 6.05 0.55
C SER A 616 26.06 7.53 0.21
N LEU A 617 25.22 8.03 -0.70
CA LEU A 617 25.20 9.45 -1.05
C LEU A 617 24.75 10.34 0.09
N LEU A 618 23.65 9.98 0.77
CA LEU A 618 23.14 10.75 1.89
C LEU A 618 24.14 10.75 3.06
N ALA A 619 24.78 9.61 3.32
CA ALA A 619 25.87 9.52 4.30
C ALA A 619 27.06 10.41 3.92
N ALA A 620 27.48 10.44 2.65
CA ALA A 620 28.56 11.31 2.19
C ALA A 620 28.24 12.79 2.39
N ILE A 621 27.00 13.22 2.10
CA ILE A 621 26.54 14.59 2.30
C ILE A 621 26.59 14.98 3.78
N ILE A 622 26.14 14.12 4.68
CA ILE A 622 26.14 14.39 6.13
C ILE A 622 27.58 14.41 6.68
N TRP A 623 28.43 13.46 6.26
CA TRP A 623 29.85 13.47 6.63
C TRP A 623 30.58 14.71 6.12
N PHE A 624 30.24 15.21 4.94
CA PHE A 624 30.77 16.48 4.44
C PHE A 624 30.32 17.66 5.30
N GLY A 625 29.06 17.69 5.73
CA GLY A 625 28.59 18.68 6.72
C GLY A 625 29.35 18.60 8.04
N ILE A 626 29.61 17.40 8.56
CA ILE A 626 30.41 17.18 9.77
C ILE A 626 31.86 17.64 9.56
N LEU A 627 32.47 17.38 8.40
CA LEU A 627 33.81 17.84 8.07
C LEU A 627 33.93 19.37 8.14
N VAL A 628 32.94 20.07 7.59
CA VAL A 628 32.85 21.54 7.65
C VAL A 628 32.68 22.03 9.08
N LEU A 629 31.85 21.36 9.89
CA LEU A 629 31.72 21.65 11.32
C LEU A 629 33.03 21.42 12.08
N ILE A 630 33.78 20.35 11.78
CA ILE A 630 35.11 20.10 12.36
C ILE A 630 36.04 21.27 12.06
N TRP A 631 36.07 21.75 10.82
CA TRP A 631 36.87 22.91 10.45
C TRP A 631 36.43 24.19 11.16
N PHE A 632 35.12 24.42 11.31
CA PHE A 632 34.59 25.55 12.07
C PHE A 632 35.07 25.54 13.53
N MET A 633 35.02 24.38 14.18
CA MET A 633 35.37 24.25 15.59
C MET A 633 36.87 24.41 15.87
N LYS A 634 37.74 24.30 14.85
CA LYS A 634 39.18 24.58 14.98
C LYS A 634 39.50 26.06 15.22
N PHE A 635 38.56 26.97 14.99
CA PHE A 635 38.74 28.40 15.29
C PHE A 635 38.61 28.76 16.78
N ASP A 636 38.06 27.86 17.61
CA ASP A 636 37.87 28.06 19.06
C ASP A 636 38.41 26.87 19.87
N GLU A 637 39.46 27.10 20.66
CA GLU A 637 40.09 26.07 21.50
C GLU A 637 39.13 25.45 22.53
N THR A 638 38.12 26.21 22.98
CA THR A 638 37.06 25.74 23.89
C THR A 638 36.10 24.78 23.18
N ALA A 639 35.83 25.06 21.90
CA ALA A 639 35.00 24.24 21.03
C ALA A 639 35.69 22.92 20.67
N GLN A 640 37.02 22.93 20.51
CA GLN A 640 37.83 21.73 20.26
C GLN A 640 37.80 20.73 21.43
N LYS A 641 37.81 21.19 22.69
CA LYS A 641 37.63 20.26 23.85
C LYS A 641 36.24 19.64 23.93
N LYS A 642 35.19 20.37 23.50
CA LYS A 642 33.81 19.83 23.42
C LYS A 642 33.64 18.82 22.28
N TYR A 643 34.50 18.89 21.26
CA TYR A 643 34.47 18.01 20.11
C TYR A 643 34.80 16.56 20.47
N ASP A 644 35.87 16.31 21.24
CA ASP A 644 36.31 14.96 21.60
C ASP A 644 35.25 14.18 22.39
N VAL A 645 34.42 14.89 23.17
CA VAL A 645 33.31 14.31 23.94
C VAL A 645 32.12 13.92 23.07
N LYS A 646 31.95 14.54 21.88
CA LYS A 646 30.78 14.36 21.00
C LYS A 646 31.02 13.49 19.77
N SER A 647 32.21 12.88 19.62
CA SER A 647 32.56 12.04 18.46
C SER A 647 31.51 10.94 18.18
N LEU A 648 30.98 10.28 19.21
CA LEU A 648 29.93 9.26 19.09
C LEU A 648 28.63 9.78 18.47
N LEU A 649 28.26 11.03 18.78
CA LEU A 649 27.05 11.66 18.23
C LEU A 649 27.16 11.91 16.73
N PHE A 650 28.36 12.27 16.24
CA PHE A 650 28.57 12.46 14.81
C PHE A 650 28.42 11.15 14.02
N HIS A 651 28.95 10.04 14.55
CA HIS A 651 28.73 8.72 13.96
C HIS A 651 27.26 8.31 13.98
N PHE A 652 26.55 8.52 15.10
CA PHE A 652 25.12 8.22 15.20
C PHE A 652 24.31 9.04 14.19
N THR A 653 24.61 10.33 14.01
CA THR A 653 23.93 11.20 13.04
C THR A 653 24.24 10.81 11.61
N ALA A 654 25.52 10.61 11.27
CA ALA A 654 25.98 10.35 9.91
C ALA A 654 25.50 9.01 9.34
N TRP A 655 25.30 8.01 10.19
CA TRP A 655 24.78 6.70 9.78
C TRP A 655 23.31 6.50 10.07
N GLY A 656 22.82 7.06 11.19
CA GLY A 656 21.43 6.91 11.63
C GLY A 656 20.43 7.64 10.75
N ILE A 657 20.72 8.87 10.31
CA ILE A 657 19.82 9.62 9.42
C ILE A 657 19.66 8.93 8.06
N PRO A 658 20.75 8.53 7.35
CA PRO A 658 20.61 7.79 6.11
C PRO A 658 19.89 6.45 6.29
N ALA A 659 20.22 5.69 7.35
CA ALA A 659 19.57 4.40 7.62
C ALA A 659 18.07 4.57 7.84
N PHE A 660 17.66 5.54 8.68
CA PHE A 660 16.26 5.82 8.92
C PHE A 660 15.52 6.25 7.63
N SER A 661 16.13 7.14 6.83
CA SER A 661 15.55 7.59 5.56
C SER A 661 15.38 6.42 4.58
N THR A 662 16.42 5.59 4.41
CA THR A 662 16.39 4.42 3.51
C THR A 662 15.34 3.39 3.96
N ILE A 663 15.28 3.07 5.25
CA ILE A 663 14.27 2.13 5.80
C ILE A 663 12.87 2.67 5.57
N MET A 664 12.62 3.94 5.84
CA MET A 664 11.31 4.55 5.65
C MET A 664 10.88 4.52 4.17
N ILE A 665 11.79 4.82 3.24
CA ILE A 665 11.50 4.78 1.79
C ILE A 665 11.15 3.36 1.34
N VAL A 666 11.93 2.36 1.75
CA VAL A 666 11.74 0.97 1.33
C VAL A 666 10.52 0.33 1.98
N GLU A 667 10.29 0.52 3.28
CA GLU A 667 9.25 -0.20 4.03
C GLU A 667 7.89 0.51 4.02
N SER A 668 7.85 1.84 3.84
CA SER A 668 6.64 2.62 4.10
C SER A 668 6.11 3.42 2.91
N LEU A 669 6.93 3.72 1.90
CA LEU A 669 6.55 4.71 0.87
C LEU A 669 6.32 4.15 -0.54
N ASN A 670 6.93 3.01 -0.93
CA ASN A 670 6.78 2.43 -2.29
C ASN A 670 7.02 3.47 -3.42
N ILE A 671 8.05 4.31 -3.28
CA ILE A 671 8.36 5.43 -4.20
C ILE A 671 9.65 5.23 -5.02
N ILE A 672 10.16 4.00 -5.09
CA ILE A 672 11.40 3.70 -5.81
C ILE A 672 11.05 3.32 -7.25
N ASP A 673 11.66 4.02 -8.20
CA ASP A 673 11.45 3.82 -9.63
C ASP A 673 12.79 3.50 -10.32
N ALA A 674 12.74 2.74 -11.41
CA ALA A 674 13.90 2.46 -12.24
C ALA A 674 13.90 3.33 -13.50
N ASN A 675 15.11 3.67 -13.97
CA ASN A 675 15.28 4.42 -15.22
C ASN A 675 16.25 3.70 -16.15
N SER A 676 15.82 3.40 -17.38
CA SER A 676 16.62 2.66 -18.36
C SER A 676 17.81 3.43 -18.93
N MET A 677 17.76 4.77 -18.90
CA MET A 677 18.85 5.64 -19.35
C MET A 677 20.01 5.58 -18.35
N THR A 678 19.74 5.78 -17.07
CA THR A 678 20.75 5.74 -16.00
C THR A 678 21.11 4.31 -15.58
N GLY A 679 20.18 3.36 -15.77
CA GLY A 679 20.36 1.95 -15.46
C GLY A 679 20.31 1.62 -13.96
N ILE A 680 19.70 2.49 -13.15
CA ILE A 680 19.62 2.36 -11.69
C ILE A 680 18.20 2.58 -11.19
N CYS A 681 17.96 2.16 -9.95
CA CYS A 681 16.75 2.49 -9.21
C CYS A 681 16.98 3.68 -8.26
N PHE A 682 16.11 4.68 -8.34
CA PHE A 682 16.19 5.90 -7.54
C PHE A 682 14.78 6.46 -7.25
N ILE A 683 14.69 7.44 -6.36
CA ILE A 683 13.42 8.08 -6.03
C ILE A 683 13.12 9.25 -6.97
N GLY A 684 11.83 9.49 -7.20
CA GLY A 684 11.30 10.71 -7.84
C GLY A 684 11.55 10.83 -9.34
N TYR A 685 11.59 9.70 -10.06
CA TYR A 685 11.45 9.71 -11.52
C TYR A 685 10.01 9.99 -11.95
N GLN A 686 9.01 9.56 -11.16
CA GLN A 686 7.60 9.85 -11.42
C GLN A 686 7.11 11.14 -10.73
N ASP A 687 7.65 11.45 -9.55
CA ASP A 687 7.28 12.65 -8.79
C ASP A 687 8.53 13.40 -8.29
N PHE A 688 8.78 14.55 -8.91
CA PHE A 688 9.90 15.43 -8.58
C PHE A 688 9.86 15.96 -7.13
N HIS A 689 8.67 16.12 -6.53
CA HIS A 689 8.56 16.63 -5.16
C HIS A 689 9.21 15.70 -4.14
N LEU A 690 9.29 14.40 -4.42
CA LEU A 690 9.93 13.43 -3.54
C LEU A 690 11.45 13.63 -3.48
N VAL A 691 12.10 13.86 -4.63
CA VAL A 691 13.53 14.18 -4.68
C VAL A 691 13.81 15.47 -3.93
N HIS A 692 12.93 16.47 -4.07
CA HIS A 692 13.06 17.73 -3.35
C HIS A 692 13.14 17.55 -1.84
N HIS A 693 12.21 16.79 -1.26
CA HIS A 693 12.16 16.58 0.19
C HIS A 693 13.31 15.69 0.69
N PHE A 694 13.58 14.57 0.01
CA PHE A 694 14.48 13.53 0.51
C PHE A 694 15.96 13.72 0.13
N VAL A 695 16.27 14.60 -0.82
CA VAL A 695 17.64 14.83 -1.32
C VAL A 695 18.02 16.30 -1.21
N PHE A 696 17.19 17.23 -1.71
CA PHE A 696 17.60 18.64 -1.76
C PHE A 696 17.54 19.36 -0.42
N ILE A 697 16.56 19.08 0.44
CA ILE A 697 16.52 19.72 1.77
C ILE A 697 17.78 19.39 2.59
N PRO A 698 18.21 18.12 2.73
CA PRO A 698 19.49 17.80 3.38
C PRO A 698 20.69 18.48 2.73
N LEU A 699 20.75 18.48 1.39
CA LEU A 699 21.84 19.10 0.64
C LEU A 699 21.89 20.62 0.87
N PHE A 700 20.74 21.30 0.85
CA PHE A 700 20.62 22.73 1.09
C PHE A 700 21.08 23.11 2.49
N MET A 701 20.70 22.34 3.51
CA MET A 701 21.15 22.56 4.89
C MET A 701 22.68 22.49 5.02
N VAL A 702 23.31 21.55 4.31
CA VAL A 702 24.77 21.41 4.27
C VAL A 702 25.41 22.57 3.52
N VAL A 703 24.89 22.95 2.36
CA VAL A 703 25.37 24.12 1.60
C VAL A 703 25.24 25.41 2.41
N PHE A 704 24.14 25.59 3.11
CA PHE A 704 23.93 26.74 4.00
C PHE A 704 24.96 26.75 5.13
N ALA A 705 25.22 25.61 5.77
CA ALA A 705 26.25 25.50 6.80
C ALA A 705 27.67 25.82 6.25
N VAL A 706 27.98 25.38 5.03
CA VAL A 706 29.22 25.72 4.31
C VAL A 706 29.31 27.22 4.05
N ALA A 707 28.23 27.85 3.59
CA ALA A 707 28.21 29.29 3.34
C ALA A 707 28.46 30.09 4.63
N VAL A 708 27.81 29.70 5.74
CA VAL A 708 28.02 30.29 7.06
C VAL A 708 29.48 30.13 7.50
N TYR A 709 30.08 28.96 7.30
CA TYR A 709 31.49 28.71 7.58
C TYR A 709 32.41 29.65 6.79
N ILE A 710 32.23 29.77 5.47
CA ILE A 710 33.06 30.64 4.61
C ILE A 710 32.98 32.10 5.06
N ILE A 711 31.79 32.57 5.43
CA ILE A 711 31.59 33.95 5.94
C ILE A 711 32.29 34.15 7.29
N ALA A 712 32.16 33.17 8.20
CA ALA A 712 32.78 33.24 9.52
C ALA A 712 34.32 33.20 9.44
N ASP A 713 34.87 32.33 8.59
CA ASP A 713 36.31 32.22 8.31
C ASP A 713 36.84 33.54 7.73
N SER A 714 36.16 34.09 6.72
CA SER A 714 36.52 35.39 6.12
C SER A 714 36.58 36.52 7.17
N LYS A 715 35.61 36.56 8.10
CA LYS A 715 35.61 37.52 9.22
C LYS A 715 36.73 37.26 10.23
N TRP A 716 37.01 36.00 10.54
CA TRP A 716 38.10 35.62 11.45
C TRP A 716 39.46 36.01 10.88
N ILE A 717 39.70 35.76 9.58
CA ILE A 717 40.90 36.17 8.86
C ILE A 717 41.05 37.69 8.88
N LEU A 718 39.97 38.47 8.72
CA LEU A 718 40.07 39.93 8.78
C LEU A 718 40.43 40.45 10.19
N LYS A 719 40.02 39.73 11.25
CA LYS A 719 40.18 40.17 12.65
C LYS A 719 41.48 39.73 13.31
N THR A 720 42.13 38.65 12.86
CA THR A 720 43.35 38.11 13.49
C THR A 720 44.64 38.86 13.10
N PRO A 721 45.58 39.11 14.03
CA PRO A 721 46.89 39.69 13.74
C PRO A 721 47.75 38.80 12.81
N THR A 722 48.64 39.42 12.02
CA THR A 722 49.50 38.77 11.02
C THR A 722 50.49 37.73 11.58
N GLU A 723 50.92 37.86 12.83
CA GLU A 723 51.83 36.93 13.50
C GLU A 723 51.13 35.62 13.89
N GLU A 724 49.91 35.70 14.45
CA GLU A 724 49.09 34.52 14.79
C GLU A 724 48.63 33.76 13.54
N LYS A 725 48.40 34.50 12.43
CA LYS A 725 48.08 33.93 11.11
C LYS A 725 49.18 33.05 10.53
N LYS A 726 50.46 33.25 10.89
CA LYS A 726 51.58 32.41 10.39
C LYS A 726 51.73 31.10 11.17
N SER A 727 51.47 31.13 12.49
CA SER A 727 51.64 29.98 13.38
C SER A 727 50.47 28.97 13.30
N LYS A 728 49.23 29.45 13.16
CA LYS A 728 48.02 28.60 13.07
C LYS A 728 47.47 28.43 11.64
N ARG A 729 48.21 28.84 10.60
CA ARG A 729 47.80 28.65 9.21
C ARG A 729 47.77 27.15 8.88
N MET A 730 46.60 26.53 8.99
CA MET A 730 46.23 25.58 7.94
C MET A 730 46.43 26.31 6.61
N PRO A 731 46.89 25.65 5.53
CA PRO A 731 46.89 26.30 4.23
C PRO A 731 45.43 26.59 3.86
N ILE A 732 44.93 27.77 4.25
CA ILE A 732 43.58 28.30 3.97
C ILE A 732 43.31 28.24 2.47
N SER A 733 44.37 28.38 1.65
CA SER A 733 44.33 28.14 0.20
C SER A 733 43.85 26.73 -0.16
N LYS A 734 44.32 25.68 0.52
CA LYS A 734 43.98 24.28 0.20
C LYS A 734 42.50 23.99 0.44
N ILE A 735 41.94 24.45 1.56
CA ILE A 735 40.51 24.26 1.84
C ILE A 735 39.67 24.96 0.78
N LEU A 736 39.99 26.23 0.48
CA LEU A 736 39.23 27.04 -0.48
C LEU A 736 39.31 26.51 -1.92
N TYR A 737 40.48 26.08 -2.39
CA TYR A 737 40.66 25.53 -3.74
C TYR A 737 40.00 24.15 -3.94
N LEU A 738 39.85 23.35 -2.88
CA LEU A 738 39.22 22.02 -2.96
C LEU A 738 37.72 22.03 -2.61
N SER A 739 37.26 22.97 -1.78
CA SER A 739 35.83 23.08 -1.42
C SER A 739 35.01 23.81 -2.48
N LEU A 740 35.59 24.77 -3.22
CA LEU A 740 34.88 25.54 -4.25
C LEU A 740 34.42 24.66 -5.45
N PRO A 741 35.24 23.74 -5.99
CA PRO A 741 34.78 22.82 -7.04
C PRO A 741 33.65 21.89 -6.58
N VAL A 742 33.70 21.39 -5.34
CA VAL A 742 32.63 20.55 -4.75
C VAL A 742 31.34 21.35 -4.60
N LEU A 743 31.43 22.62 -4.20
CA LEU A 743 30.26 23.50 -4.15
C LEU A 743 29.68 23.76 -5.55
N LEU A 744 30.55 23.96 -6.55
CA LEU A 744 30.13 24.16 -7.94
C LEU A 744 29.40 22.92 -8.48
N THR A 745 29.89 21.70 -8.23
CA THR A 745 29.20 20.48 -8.68
C THR A 745 27.82 20.35 -8.03
N ILE A 746 27.68 20.69 -6.75
CA ILE A 746 26.38 20.71 -6.05
C ILE A 746 25.43 21.74 -6.67
N ILE A 747 25.90 22.96 -6.97
CA ILE A 747 25.08 24.01 -7.59
C ILE A 747 24.62 23.58 -8.99
N VAL A 748 25.51 23.05 -9.82
CA VAL A 748 25.16 22.57 -11.16
C VAL A 748 24.14 21.44 -11.08
N ALA A 749 24.33 20.47 -10.17
CA ALA A 749 23.37 19.40 -9.94
C ALA A 749 21.98 19.95 -9.57
N PHE A 750 21.92 20.93 -8.67
CA PHE A 750 20.67 21.58 -8.25
C PHE A 750 19.95 22.27 -9.42
N ILE A 751 20.69 22.98 -10.28
CA ILE A 751 20.14 23.65 -11.47
C ILE A 751 19.59 22.61 -12.46
N CYS A 752 20.35 21.56 -12.76
CA CYS A 752 19.92 20.48 -13.66
C CYS A 752 18.64 19.83 -13.16
N HIS A 753 18.56 19.52 -11.87
CA HIS A 753 17.39 18.87 -11.29
C HIS A 753 16.15 19.77 -11.25
N ILE A 754 16.27 21.05 -10.90
CA ILE A 754 15.14 21.98 -10.98
C ILE A 754 14.63 22.07 -12.42
N TRP A 755 15.55 22.16 -13.38
CA TRP A 755 15.19 22.23 -14.79
C TRP A 755 14.44 20.97 -15.23
N GLU A 756 14.94 19.78 -14.88
CA GLU A 756 14.28 18.51 -15.16
C GLU A 756 12.89 18.44 -14.49
N GLY A 757 12.80 18.85 -13.22
CA GLY A 757 11.55 18.87 -12.47
C GLY A 757 10.47 19.74 -13.11
N ILE A 758 10.82 20.95 -13.56
CA ILE A 758 9.87 21.89 -14.19
C ILE A 758 9.35 21.36 -15.52
N ASN A 759 10.21 20.76 -16.36
CA ASN A 759 9.83 20.37 -17.72
C ASN A 759 9.36 18.90 -17.83
N SER A 760 9.56 18.09 -16.79
CA SER A 760 9.23 16.65 -16.80
C SER A 760 7.76 16.36 -17.12
N LEU A 761 6.82 17.13 -16.56
CA LEU A 761 5.39 16.95 -16.80
C LEU A 761 5.01 17.22 -18.26
N GLU A 762 5.57 18.26 -18.87
CA GLU A 762 5.33 18.61 -20.27
C GLU A 762 5.84 17.50 -21.20
N TYR A 763 7.04 16.97 -20.94
CA TYR A 763 7.60 15.86 -21.72
C TYR A 763 6.75 14.59 -21.66
N ILE A 764 6.22 14.25 -20.48
CA ILE A 764 5.38 13.05 -20.31
C ILE A 764 4.04 13.22 -21.03
N GLU A 765 3.39 14.37 -20.91
CA GLU A 765 2.11 14.65 -21.57
C GLU A 765 2.22 14.69 -23.10
N ASP A 766 3.26 15.35 -23.62
CA ASP A 766 3.50 15.42 -25.06
C ASP A 766 3.85 14.05 -25.64
N PHE A 767 4.64 13.25 -24.92
CA PHE A 767 4.97 11.89 -25.33
C PHE A 767 3.74 10.98 -25.34
N LYS A 768 2.92 11.01 -24.28
CA LYS A 768 1.67 10.27 -24.21
C LYS A 768 0.75 10.63 -25.37
N SER A 769 0.60 11.92 -25.65
CA SER A 769 -0.23 12.42 -26.76
C SER A 769 0.29 11.96 -28.13
N TYR A 770 1.60 12.00 -28.33
CA TYR A 770 2.25 11.52 -29.56
C TYR A 770 2.01 10.02 -29.80
N ILE A 771 2.15 9.19 -28.77
CA ILE A 771 1.93 7.74 -28.87
C ILE A 771 0.46 7.41 -29.12
N ILE A 772 -0.48 8.06 -28.41
CA ILE A 772 -1.92 7.86 -28.65
C ILE A 772 -2.27 8.23 -30.09
N CYS A 773 -1.80 9.39 -30.59
CA CYS A 773 -1.99 9.80 -31.99
C CYS A 773 -1.45 8.74 -32.96
N THR A 774 -0.25 8.23 -32.72
CA THR A 774 0.40 7.24 -33.60
C THR A 774 -0.37 5.92 -33.64
N VAL A 775 -0.81 5.43 -32.48
CA VAL A 775 -1.62 4.21 -32.35
C VAL A 775 -2.97 4.38 -33.03
N LEU A 776 -3.67 5.49 -32.79
CA LEU A 776 -4.97 5.78 -33.41
C LEU A 776 -4.87 5.91 -34.92
N ASN A 777 -3.84 6.59 -35.43
CA ASN A 777 -3.64 6.70 -36.87
C ASN A 777 -3.37 5.32 -37.49
N ARG A 778 -2.56 4.49 -36.83
CA ARG A 778 -2.29 3.12 -37.28
C ARG A 778 -3.54 2.22 -37.24
N MET A 779 -4.38 2.36 -36.21
CA MET A 779 -5.68 1.69 -36.14
C MET A 779 -6.61 2.15 -37.27
N SER A 780 -6.65 3.45 -37.57
CA SER A 780 -7.44 4.01 -38.67
C SER A 780 -6.99 3.50 -40.05
N GLU A 781 -5.68 3.39 -40.29
CA GLU A 781 -5.12 2.79 -41.51
C GLU A 781 -5.58 1.33 -41.70
N LEU A 782 -5.66 0.55 -40.63
CA LEU A 782 -6.12 -0.84 -40.68
C LEU A 782 -7.62 -0.96 -41.01
N ILE A 783 -8.43 0.05 -40.66
CA ILE A 783 -9.88 0.05 -40.89
C ILE A 783 -10.23 0.55 -42.29
N ARG A 784 -9.53 1.57 -42.78
CA ARG A 784 -9.88 2.26 -44.01
C ARG A 784 -8.74 2.13 -45.02
N SER A 785 -8.77 1.04 -45.78
CA SER A 785 -7.76 0.72 -46.81
C SER A 785 -7.54 1.78 -47.89
N ASN A 786 -8.34 2.87 -47.95
CA ASN A 786 -8.28 3.92 -48.97
C ASN A 786 -8.40 5.37 -48.46
N LEU A 787 -8.16 5.66 -47.18
CA LEU A 787 -8.16 7.05 -46.69
C LEU A 787 -7.08 7.23 -45.62
N LYS A 788 -5.91 7.72 -46.04
CA LYS A 788 -4.90 8.28 -45.13
C LYS A 788 -5.53 9.45 -44.39
N MET A 789 -5.70 9.31 -43.08
CA MET A 789 -5.89 10.47 -42.23
C MET A 789 -4.48 11.03 -41.98
N GLU A 790 -4.10 12.08 -42.71
CA GLU A 790 -2.82 12.78 -42.50
C GLU A 790 -2.88 13.63 -41.22
N ALA A 791 -3.12 12.99 -40.08
CA ALA A 791 -2.74 13.58 -38.80
C ALA A 791 -1.22 13.39 -38.66
N GLU A 792 -0.44 14.45 -38.91
CA GLU A 792 1.00 14.45 -38.60
C GLU A 792 1.18 14.40 -37.08
N CYS A 793 1.32 13.19 -36.52
CA CYS A 793 1.70 13.01 -35.13
C CYS A 793 3.15 13.51 -34.96
N LYS A 794 3.34 14.67 -34.34
CA LYS A 794 4.67 15.27 -34.07
C LYS A 794 4.90 15.36 -32.57
N LEU A 795 6.08 14.92 -32.12
CA LEU A 795 6.54 15.10 -30.76
C LEU A 795 6.95 16.58 -30.59
N LYS A 796 6.28 17.30 -29.67
CA LYS A 796 6.47 18.75 -29.49
C LYS A 796 7.68 19.08 -28.63
N SER A 797 7.91 18.31 -27.57
CA SER A 797 8.98 18.51 -26.61
C SER A 797 9.60 17.16 -26.24
N SER A 798 10.92 17.15 -26.02
CA SER A 798 11.66 15.96 -25.60
C SER A 798 12.78 16.33 -24.62
N PRO A 799 13.14 15.43 -23.69
CA PRO A 799 14.25 15.68 -22.77
C PRO A 799 15.59 15.81 -23.53
N ASP A 800 16.46 16.67 -23.04
CA ASP A 800 17.80 16.87 -23.60
C ASP A 800 18.81 15.95 -22.89
N VAL A 801 19.39 15.01 -23.65
CA VAL A 801 20.35 14.03 -23.14
C VAL A 801 21.60 14.68 -22.55
N VAL A 802 22.00 15.86 -23.03
CA VAL A 802 23.19 16.57 -22.55
C VAL A 802 23.03 17.00 -21.10
N LYS A 803 21.80 17.38 -20.70
CA LYS A 803 21.51 17.79 -19.32
C LYS A 803 21.55 16.60 -18.37
N LEU A 804 21.06 15.44 -18.82
CA LEU A 804 21.19 14.19 -18.09
C LEU A 804 22.66 13.80 -17.92
N HIS A 805 23.47 13.89 -18.97
CA HIS A 805 24.91 13.64 -18.90
C HIS A 805 25.61 14.58 -17.91
N LEU A 806 25.28 15.87 -17.94
CA LEU A 806 25.85 16.86 -17.02
C LEU A 806 25.52 16.50 -15.56
N GLN A 807 24.26 16.15 -15.28
CA GLN A 807 23.81 15.72 -13.95
C GLN A 807 24.57 14.47 -13.47
N ILE A 808 24.71 13.45 -14.32
CA ILE A 808 25.49 12.23 -14.00
C ILE A 808 26.95 12.59 -13.69
N LEU A 809 27.56 13.46 -14.50
CA LEU A 809 28.94 13.90 -14.31
C LEU A 809 29.15 14.67 -13.01
N THR A 810 28.20 15.52 -12.59
CA THR A 810 28.34 16.26 -11.32
C THR A 810 28.49 15.35 -10.11
N HIS A 811 27.79 14.20 -10.09
CA HIS A 811 27.90 13.19 -9.03
C HIS A 811 29.30 12.58 -8.97
N PHE A 812 29.83 12.13 -10.10
CA PHE A 812 31.16 11.52 -10.15
C PHE A 812 32.28 12.54 -9.88
N PHE A 813 32.14 13.78 -10.38
CA PHE A 813 33.11 14.83 -10.09
C PHE A 813 33.15 15.21 -8.62
N ALA A 814 32.01 15.22 -7.92
CA ALA A 814 32.01 15.43 -6.47
C ALA A 814 32.87 14.38 -5.75
N GLY A 815 32.74 13.10 -6.11
CA GLY A 815 33.57 12.02 -5.57
C GLY A 815 35.05 12.15 -5.90
N ILE A 816 35.38 12.52 -7.15
CA ILE A 816 36.77 12.76 -7.57
C ILE A 816 37.37 13.91 -6.77
N PHE A 817 36.70 15.06 -6.66
CA PHE A 817 37.21 16.20 -5.89
C PHE A 817 37.40 15.87 -4.40
N MET A 818 36.52 15.05 -3.80
CA MET A 818 36.68 14.59 -2.43
C MET A 818 37.93 13.71 -2.23
N SER A 819 38.31 12.90 -3.22
CA SER A 819 39.53 12.10 -3.17
C SER A 819 40.81 12.95 -3.26
N LEU A 820 40.76 14.09 -3.96
CA LEU A 820 41.91 14.98 -4.16
C LEU A 820 42.35 15.67 -2.86
N PHE A 821 41.51 15.71 -1.82
CA PHE A 821 41.92 16.18 -0.49
C PHE A 821 43.13 15.41 0.07
N VAL A 822 43.26 14.13 -0.31
CA VAL A 822 44.32 13.22 0.13
C VAL A 822 45.58 13.33 -0.77
N CYS A 823 45.46 13.92 -1.96
CA CYS A 823 46.55 13.98 -2.94
C CYS A 823 47.52 15.14 -2.63
N GLU A 824 48.48 14.90 -1.74
CA GLU A 824 49.56 15.83 -1.41
C GLU A 824 50.94 15.32 -1.85
N LYS A 825 51.94 16.21 -1.91
CA LYS A 825 53.34 15.82 -2.09
C LYS A 825 53.78 14.76 -1.07
N HIS A 826 53.27 14.83 0.16
CA HIS A 826 53.54 13.84 1.20
C HIS A 826 53.00 12.45 0.86
N SER A 827 51.82 12.37 0.25
CA SER A 827 51.21 11.12 -0.20
C SER A 827 52.08 10.39 -1.23
N LEU A 828 52.69 11.12 -2.17
CA LEU A 828 53.64 10.55 -3.12
C LEU A 828 54.85 9.91 -2.41
N TYR A 829 55.41 10.58 -1.41
CA TYR A 829 56.53 10.05 -0.62
C TYR A 829 56.12 8.80 0.18
N LEU A 830 54.90 8.76 0.71
CA LEU A 830 54.36 7.58 1.40
C LEU A 830 54.27 6.37 0.46
N TRP A 831 53.75 6.55 -0.75
CA TRP A 831 53.68 5.50 -1.76
C TRP A 831 55.08 5.03 -2.20
N ILE A 832 56.02 5.95 -2.44
CA ILE A 832 57.42 5.62 -2.75
C ILE A 832 58.05 4.80 -1.62
N SER A 833 57.84 5.20 -0.36
CA SER A 833 58.34 4.50 0.82
C SER A 833 57.72 3.11 0.96
N PHE A 834 56.42 2.98 0.76
CA PHE A 834 55.68 1.72 0.81
C PHE A 834 56.18 0.73 -0.24
N PHE A 835 56.25 1.15 -1.50
CA PHE A 835 56.79 0.31 -2.58
C PHE A 835 58.25 -0.07 -2.30
N ARG A 836 59.11 0.86 -1.85
CA ARG A 836 60.49 0.54 -1.45
C ARG A 836 60.56 -0.51 -0.33
N ARG A 837 59.68 -0.46 0.67
CA ARG A 837 59.60 -1.46 1.75
C ARG A 837 59.16 -2.84 1.25
N ILE A 838 58.17 -2.89 0.35
CA ILE A 838 57.70 -4.14 -0.25
C ILE A 838 58.77 -4.77 -1.14
N PHE A 839 59.39 -3.97 -2.02
CA PHE A 839 60.43 -4.45 -2.92
C PHE A 839 61.72 -4.83 -2.17
N ARG A 840 62.11 -4.11 -1.09
CA ARG A 840 63.23 -4.54 -0.21
C ARG A 840 62.94 -5.84 0.54
N LYS A 841 61.72 -6.03 1.05
CA LYS A 841 61.32 -7.30 1.69
C LYS A 841 61.34 -8.49 0.71
N LYS A 842 61.12 -8.24 -0.59
CA LYS A 842 61.20 -9.26 -1.64
C LYS A 842 62.64 -9.63 -1.98
N LEU A 843 63.54 -8.64 -2.11
CA LEU A 843 64.98 -8.84 -2.32
C LEU A 843 65.66 -9.59 -1.15
N ASN A 844 65.30 -9.32 0.10
CA ASN A 844 65.85 -10.04 1.26
C ASN A 844 65.27 -11.47 1.44
N LYS A 845 64.24 -11.86 0.69
CA LYS A 845 63.66 -13.20 0.74
C LYS A 845 64.25 -14.17 -0.29
N GLU A 846 65.03 -13.66 -1.26
CA GLU A 846 65.70 -14.47 -2.29
C GLU A 846 67.20 -14.72 -2.01
N SER A 847 67.72 -14.26 -0.86
CA SER A 847 69.09 -14.51 -0.42
C SER A 847 69.09 -15.46 0.78
N PRO A 848 69.48 -16.74 0.65
CA PRO A 848 69.71 -17.59 1.80
C PRO A 848 71.06 -17.21 2.44
N ASP A 849 70.99 -16.87 3.72
CA ASP A 849 71.97 -17.07 4.78
C ASP A 849 73.44 -16.66 4.51
N ASN A 850 73.87 -15.57 5.14
CA ASN A 850 75.17 -15.49 5.80
C ASN A 850 75.16 -14.33 6.80
N GLY A 851 75.41 -14.67 8.07
CA GLY A 851 75.31 -13.76 9.21
C GLY A 851 76.41 -12.70 9.27
N MET A 852 76.06 -11.56 9.87
CA MET A 852 76.87 -10.86 10.87
C MET A 852 76.07 -9.73 11.51
N GLU A 853 76.28 -9.57 12.82
CA GLU A 853 75.69 -8.58 13.72
C GLU A 853 75.97 -7.12 13.33
N GLY A 854 75.13 -6.21 13.85
CA GLY A 854 75.60 -4.91 14.35
C GLY A 854 75.05 -3.66 13.64
N GLN A 855 74.03 -3.05 14.25
CA GLN A 855 74.03 -1.67 14.79
C GLN A 855 72.65 -1.01 14.71
N GLU A 856 72.16 -0.64 15.89
CA GLU A 856 71.12 0.35 16.11
C GLU A 856 71.44 1.66 15.37
N MET A 857 70.44 2.26 14.72
CA MET A 857 70.43 3.70 14.49
C MET A 857 69.03 4.29 14.74
N LEU A 858 69.03 5.19 15.72
CA LEU A 858 68.01 6.09 16.22
C LEU A 858 67.03 6.68 15.16
N PRO A 859 65.78 7.00 15.56
CA PRO A 859 64.84 7.71 14.70
C PRO A 859 65.19 9.20 14.64
N LEU A 860 65.52 9.69 13.44
CA LEU A 860 65.61 11.11 13.09
C LEU A 860 64.24 11.78 13.17
N ARG A 861 63.84 12.15 14.39
CA ARG A 861 62.78 13.13 14.69
C ARG A 861 63.46 14.46 14.99
N ASN A 862 63.74 15.25 13.94
CA ASN A 862 63.89 16.72 13.98
C ASN A 862 64.55 17.21 12.68
N ARG A 863 63.72 17.63 11.71
CA ARG A 863 63.95 18.77 10.80
C ARG A 863 62.77 18.84 9.84
N PHE A 864 62.27 20.05 9.65
CA PHE A 864 61.17 20.50 8.78
C PHE A 864 59.94 21.03 9.54
N ASN A 865 60.21 21.96 10.47
CA ASN A 865 59.42 23.17 10.64
C ASN A 865 60.29 24.33 10.16
N SER A 866 60.03 24.80 8.94
CA SER A 866 60.40 26.13 8.43
C SER A 866 59.52 26.44 7.24
#